data_AF-A0A380WA72-F1
#
_entry.id   AF-A0A380WA72-F1
#
_cell.length_a   1.000
_cell.length_b   1.000
_cell.length_c   1.000
_cell.angle_alpha   90.00
_cell.angle_beta   90.00
_cell.angle_gamma   90.00
#
_symmetry.space_group_name_H-M   'P 1'
#
loop_
_entity.id
_entity.type
_entity.pdbx_description
1 polymer ?
#
loop_
_entity_poly.entity_id
_entity_poly.type
_entity_poly.pdbx_seq_one_letter_code
_entity_poly.pdbx_strand_id
1 'polypeptide(L)'
;MSGPSTYDPQNPALKWIEQRLPIGGLIHSSFIAYPTPRNLNYWWTFGAILSMMLGVQIITGVILAMHYTPHVDLAFKSVELIVRDVNYGWLLRYVHSNGASMFFIAVYIHMFRGLYYGSYKAPREILWILGVIIYLLMMATGFMGYVLPWGQMSFWGATVITNLFSAIPYVGDSIVTLLWGGYSVGNPTLNRFFSLHYLLPFVIAGVVVLHVWALHVAGQNNPAGVEPKTEKDTVPFTPYATVKDSFGMACFLIFFAWFIFYIPNYLGDPDNYIQANPAVTPAHIVPEWYYLPFYAILRSIPSKLGGVIAMFGAIIVLAFLPWLDSCKVRSSKYRPLAKQFFWIFVATCIGLGYLGAQPPEGIYVIAGRVLTVIYFAYFLIVLPVLSRIETTRPLPNSIADDVLAKSGKVAAVLALAVAGSLAMGGMDSAKAADHGSTPPSMNWSFAGPFGKFDQGQLQRGLKVYKEVCSNCHSLDFVAFRNLADPGGPGYSAAQAAAFAAEYKVKDGPNDAGDMFERPGRPADYFPAPFPNEQAARASNGGAAPPDLSLMAKARGYERGFPQFVFDAFTQFQEKGPNYIHALLNGYKEKPADFALPEGSYYNTYFPGHSIKMPPPLSDGQITYDDGSPATVEQYSKDVAAFLMWTAEPRLEDRKRLGMQVMLFLIVLSGLLYFTKRKIWADAH
;
A
#
# COMPACT_ATOMS: atom_id res chain seq x y z
N MET A 1 -23.55 27.59 -3.99
CA MET A 1 -22.90 28.90 -4.24
C MET A 1 -23.99 29.95 -4.12
N SER A 2 -24.17 30.54 -2.95
CA SER A 2 -25.20 31.55 -2.71
C SER A 2 -24.58 32.94 -2.84
N GLY A 3 -24.83 33.60 -3.96
CA GLY A 3 -24.36 34.95 -4.30
C GLY A 3 -24.03 35.05 -5.79
N PRO A 4 -24.25 36.21 -6.44
CA PRO A 4 -23.83 36.43 -7.83
C PRO A 4 -22.30 36.32 -7.93
N SER A 5 -21.80 35.59 -8.92
CA SER A 5 -20.35 35.52 -9.16
C SER A 5 -19.82 36.90 -9.53
N THR A 6 -18.69 37.29 -8.95
CA THR A 6 -17.98 38.53 -9.29
C THR A 6 -17.16 38.42 -10.59
N TYR A 7 -17.31 37.30 -11.30
CA TYR A 7 -16.62 37.06 -12.57
C TYR A 7 -17.29 37.81 -13.72
N ASP A 8 -16.61 38.82 -14.26
CA ASP A 8 -17.02 39.56 -15.47
C ASP A 8 -15.90 39.46 -16.53
N PRO A 9 -15.96 38.46 -17.43
CA PRO A 9 -14.93 38.29 -18.45
C PRO A 9 -15.02 39.39 -19.49
N GLN A 10 -13.92 40.09 -19.82
CA GLN A 10 -13.98 41.17 -20.81
C GLN A 10 -14.06 40.69 -22.27
N ASN A 11 -13.66 39.45 -22.54
CA ASN A 11 -13.71 38.88 -23.88
C ASN A 11 -15.17 38.56 -24.29
N PRO A 12 -15.66 39.04 -25.46
CA PRO A 12 -17.04 38.82 -25.90
C PRO A 12 -17.46 37.35 -25.99
N ALA A 13 -16.55 36.45 -26.41
CA ALA A 13 -16.84 35.02 -26.48
C ALA A 13 -17.01 34.42 -25.07
N LEU A 14 -16.18 34.83 -24.11
CA LEU A 14 -16.33 34.41 -22.72
C LEU A 14 -17.60 34.98 -22.07
N LYS A 15 -18.00 36.22 -22.39
CA LYS A 15 -19.31 36.77 -21.96
C LYS A 15 -20.47 35.94 -22.53
N TRP A 16 -20.40 35.59 -23.82
CA TRP A 16 -21.43 34.77 -24.47
C TRP A 16 -21.58 33.39 -23.82
N ILE A 17 -20.44 32.74 -23.47
CA ILE A 17 -20.42 31.46 -22.76
C ILE A 17 -20.97 31.64 -21.35
N GLU A 18 -20.46 32.60 -20.57
CA GLU A 18 -20.84 32.80 -19.17
C GLU A 18 -22.35 33.07 -19.01
N GLN A 19 -22.96 33.79 -19.95
CA GLN A 19 -24.42 34.03 -19.96
C GLN A 19 -25.26 32.76 -20.16
N ARG A 20 -24.70 31.70 -20.74
CA ARG A 20 -25.42 30.45 -21.08
C ARG A 20 -25.02 29.27 -20.21
N LEU A 21 -23.75 29.20 -19.86
CA LEU A 21 -23.13 28.14 -19.10
C LEU A 21 -22.04 28.77 -18.22
N PRO A 22 -22.39 29.24 -16.99
CA PRO A 22 -21.53 30.07 -16.14
C PRO A 22 -20.40 29.29 -15.45
N ILE A 23 -19.60 28.56 -16.23
CA ILE A 23 -18.47 27.75 -15.75
C ILE A 23 -17.36 28.65 -15.20
N GLY A 24 -17.10 29.78 -15.86
CA GLY A 24 -16.07 30.72 -15.40
C GLY A 24 -16.45 31.29 -14.04
N GLY A 25 -17.70 31.71 -13.88
CA GLY A 25 -18.23 32.20 -12.61
C GLY A 25 -18.25 31.14 -11.51
N LEU A 26 -18.57 29.88 -11.86
CA LEU A 26 -18.51 28.73 -10.96
C LEU A 26 -17.10 28.49 -10.43
N ILE A 27 -16.10 28.47 -11.32
CA ILE A 27 -14.69 28.26 -10.97
C ILE A 27 -14.17 29.44 -10.14
N HIS A 28 -14.46 30.67 -10.56
CA HIS A 28 -13.99 31.87 -9.88
C HIS A 28 -14.51 31.95 -8.44
N SER A 29 -15.82 31.75 -8.25
CA SER A 29 -16.43 31.78 -6.91
C SER A 29 -15.98 30.62 -6.01
N SER A 30 -15.61 29.46 -6.59
CA SER A 30 -15.22 28.28 -5.82
C SER A 30 -13.72 28.22 -5.48
N PHE A 31 -12.85 28.57 -6.42
CA PHE A 31 -11.40 28.33 -6.27
C PHE A 31 -10.57 29.61 -6.31
N ILE A 32 -11.16 30.75 -6.64
CA ILE A 32 -10.43 32.02 -6.67
C ILE A 32 -10.87 32.91 -5.51
N ALA A 33 -12.13 33.37 -5.55
CA ALA A 33 -12.67 34.33 -4.61
C ALA A 33 -13.19 33.70 -3.31
N TYR A 34 -13.19 32.36 -3.18
CA TYR A 34 -13.76 31.69 -2.03
C TYR A 34 -13.07 32.12 -0.71
N PRO A 35 -13.82 32.65 0.28
CA PRO A 35 -13.25 33.18 1.51
C PRO A 35 -12.76 32.04 2.42
N THR A 36 -11.45 32.04 2.67
CA THR A 36 -10.76 31.00 3.43
C THR A 36 -10.24 31.58 4.76
N PRO A 37 -10.47 30.92 5.92
CA PRO A 37 -9.93 31.37 7.19
C PRO A 37 -8.40 31.57 7.16
N ARG A 38 -7.90 32.69 7.70
CA ARG A 38 -6.46 33.01 7.65
C ARG A 38 -5.59 32.11 8.51
N ASN A 39 -6.13 31.56 9.58
CA ASN A 39 -5.39 30.76 10.57
C ASN A 39 -5.32 29.25 10.24
N LEU A 40 -5.66 28.83 9.01
CA LEU A 40 -5.56 27.42 8.63
C LEU A 40 -4.11 26.94 8.72
N ASN A 41 -3.86 25.84 9.43
CA ASN A 41 -2.57 25.15 9.45
C ASN A 41 -2.47 24.07 8.36
N TYR A 42 -1.36 23.35 8.28
CA TYR A 42 -1.12 22.36 7.22
C TYR A 42 -2.05 21.14 7.27
N TRP A 43 -2.76 20.88 8.37
CA TRP A 43 -3.72 19.78 8.40
C TRP A 43 -4.90 19.97 7.43
N TRP A 44 -5.12 21.19 6.93
CA TRP A 44 -6.14 21.49 5.92
C TRP A 44 -5.72 21.15 4.48
N THR A 45 -4.43 20.92 4.20
CA THR A 45 -3.95 20.58 2.84
C THR A 45 -4.34 19.15 2.43
N PHE A 46 -4.66 18.29 3.40
CA PHE A 46 -5.01 16.89 3.13
C PHE A 46 -6.29 16.73 2.30
N GLY A 47 -7.19 17.71 2.26
CA GLY A 47 -8.31 17.70 1.31
C GLY A 47 -7.83 17.73 -0.14
N ALA A 48 -6.90 18.64 -0.47
CA ALA A 48 -6.30 18.75 -1.81
C ALA A 48 -5.46 17.52 -2.16
N ILE A 49 -4.68 16.99 -1.20
CA ILE A 49 -3.91 15.75 -1.39
C ILE A 49 -4.84 14.58 -1.72
N LEU A 50 -5.97 14.43 -1.02
CA LEU A 50 -6.96 13.36 -1.32
C LEU A 50 -7.55 13.50 -2.71
N SER A 51 -7.91 14.72 -3.14
CA SER A 51 -8.39 14.98 -4.50
C SER A 51 -7.35 14.63 -5.56
N MET A 52 -6.08 14.97 -5.32
CA MET A 52 -4.97 14.58 -6.19
C MET A 52 -4.81 13.06 -6.22
N MET A 53 -4.82 12.39 -5.08
CA MET A 53 -4.68 10.93 -5.01
C MET A 53 -5.83 10.22 -5.72
N LEU A 54 -7.07 10.71 -5.62
CA LEU A 54 -8.19 10.18 -6.39
C LEU A 54 -7.92 10.27 -7.90
N GLY A 55 -7.46 11.43 -8.38
CA GLY A 55 -7.06 11.61 -9.78
C GLY A 55 -5.94 10.66 -10.20
N VAL A 56 -4.90 10.51 -9.38
CA VAL A 56 -3.79 9.57 -9.61
C VAL A 56 -4.31 8.13 -9.72
N GLN A 57 -5.16 7.68 -8.79
CA GLN A 57 -5.71 6.32 -8.80
C GLN A 57 -6.59 6.07 -10.04
N ILE A 58 -7.43 7.03 -10.44
CA ILE A 58 -8.27 6.89 -11.65
C ILE A 58 -7.40 6.81 -12.90
N ILE A 59 -6.46 7.73 -13.08
CA ILE A 59 -5.62 7.79 -14.29
C ILE A 59 -4.77 6.52 -14.40
N THR A 60 -4.06 6.15 -13.33
CA THR A 60 -3.24 4.93 -13.34
C THR A 60 -4.09 3.67 -13.46
N GLY A 61 -5.25 3.61 -12.80
CA GLY A 61 -6.16 2.46 -12.86
C GLY A 61 -6.73 2.24 -14.27
N VAL A 62 -7.14 3.31 -14.96
CA VAL A 62 -7.61 3.22 -16.34
C VAL A 62 -6.52 2.70 -17.28
N ILE A 63 -5.28 3.18 -17.15
CA ILE A 63 -4.16 2.72 -17.97
C ILE A 63 -3.82 1.25 -17.67
N LEU A 64 -3.76 0.88 -16.39
CA LEU A 64 -3.49 -0.51 -15.98
C LEU A 64 -4.58 -1.47 -16.49
N ALA A 65 -5.85 -1.04 -16.47
CA ALA A 65 -6.96 -1.83 -16.99
C ALA A 65 -6.87 -2.12 -18.50
N MET A 66 -6.12 -1.32 -19.28
CA MET A 66 -5.87 -1.61 -20.71
C MET A 66 -4.95 -2.81 -20.93
N HIS A 67 -4.21 -3.23 -19.89
CA HIS A 67 -3.22 -4.30 -19.96
C HIS A 67 -3.52 -5.47 -19.02
N TYR A 68 -4.49 -5.32 -18.12
CA TYR A 68 -4.89 -6.33 -17.15
C TYR A 68 -5.97 -7.26 -17.71
N THR A 69 -5.87 -8.55 -17.39
CA THR A 69 -6.87 -9.55 -17.78
C THR A 69 -7.61 -10.08 -16.55
N PRO A 70 -8.92 -9.78 -16.38
CA PRO A 70 -9.72 -10.24 -15.24
C PRO A 70 -10.16 -11.71 -15.38
N HIS A 71 -9.18 -12.62 -15.47
CA HIS A 71 -9.37 -14.07 -15.55
C HIS A 71 -8.39 -14.79 -14.63
N VAL A 72 -8.83 -15.79 -13.84
CA VAL A 72 -7.98 -16.42 -12.80
C VAL A 72 -6.68 -17.02 -13.34
N ASP A 73 -6.70 -17.58 -14.55
CA ASP A 73 -5.51 -18.15 -15.20
C ASP A 73 -4.52 -17.10 -15.70
N LEU A 74 -4.97 -15.86 -15.90
CA LEU A 74 -4.21 -14.80 -16.58
C LEU A 74 -3.95 -13.58 -15.70
N ALA A 75 -4.69 -13.39 -14.62
CA ALA A 75 -4.64 -12.18 -13.80
C ALA A 75 -3.25 -11.92 -13.23
N PHE A 76 -2.71 -12.90 -12.51
CA PHE A 76 -1.36 -12.83 -11.94
C PHE A 76 -0.30 -12.58 -13.02
N LYS A 77 -0.33 -13.37 -14.09
CA LYS A 77 0.59 -13.23 -15.22
C LYS A 77 0.49 -11.84 -15.86
N SER A 78 -0.71 -11.33 -16.12
CA SER A 78 -0.92 -10.02 -16.74
C SER A 78 -0.33 -8.87 -15.91
N VAL A 79 -0.39 -8.95 -14.58
CA VAL A 79 0.25 -7.97 -13.68
C VAL A 79 1.77 -8.00 -13.82
N GLU A 80 2.37 -9.18 -13.94
CA GLU A 80 3.82 -9.30 -14.14
C GLU A 80 4.26 -8.88 -15.55
N LEU A 81 3.44 -9.12 -16.56
CA LEU A 81 3.67 -8.59 -17.90
C LEU A 81 3.59 -7.06 -17.94
N ILE A 82 2.66 -6.44 -17.20
CA ILE A 82 2.62 -4.97 -17.04
C ILE A 82 3.96 -4.45 -16.52
N VAL A 83 4.53 -5.07 -15.49
CA VAL A 83 5.77 -4.61 -14.88
C VAL A 83 6.96 -4.71 -15.82
N ARG A 84 7.01 -5.75 -16.65
CA ARG A 84 8.17 -6.11 -17.47
C ARG A 84 8.12 -5.50 -18.86
N ASP A 85 6.97 -5.63 -19.52
CA ASP A 85 6.81 -5.44 -20.96
C ASP A 85 6.15 -4.11 -21.32
N VAL A 86 5.27 -3.57 -20.47
CA VAL A 86 4.62 -2.29 -20.74
C VAL A 86 5.60 -1.15 -20.43
N ASN A 87 5.71 -0.20 -21.36
CA ASN A 87 6.54 1.00 -21.17
C ASN A 87 6.11 1.76 -19.90
N TYR A 88 7.03 1.90 -18.94
CA TYR A 88 6.75 2.45 -17.60
C TYR A 88 5.63 1.71 -16.83
N GLY A 89 5.28 0.48 -17.20
CA GLY A 89 4.25 -0.29 -16.51
C GLY A 89 4.62 -0.62 -15.07
N TRP A 90 5.91 -0.85 -14.78
CA TRP A 90 6.42 -0.95 -13.40
C TRP A 90 6.11 0.32 -12.57
N LEU A 91 6.25 1.50 -13.18
CA LEU A 91 6.00 2.78 -12.52
C LEU A 91 4.50 2.92 -12.26
N LEU A 92 3.66 2.67 -13.26
CA LEU A 92 2.20 2.72 -13.14
C LEU A 92 1.70 1.75 -12.05
N ARG A 93 2.20 0.51 -12.02
CA ARG A 93 1.88 -0.48 -11.00
C ARG A 93 2.23 0.01 -9.60
N TYR A 94 3.44 0.54 -9.40
CA TYR A 94 3.88 1.02 -8.09
C TYR A 94 3.23 2.35 -7.67
N VAL A 95 2.93 3.26 -8.60
CA VAL A 95 2.12 4.46 -8.31
C VAL A 95 0.73 4.05 -7.88
N HIS A 96 0.09 3.09 -8.55
CA HIS A 96 -1.26 2.66 -8.20
C HIS A 96 -1.32 1.91 -6.86
N SER A 97 -0.38 0.99 -6.60
CA SER A 97 -0.36 0.20 -5.36
C SER A 97 0.06 1.03 -4.14
N ASN A 98 1.17 1.77 -4.22
CA ASN A 98 1.58 2.66 -3.12
C ASN A 98 0.64 3.87 -3.01
N GLY A 99 0.02 4.29 -4.11
CA GLY A 99 -0.98 5.34 -4.13
C GLY A 99 -2.21 4.99 -3.31
N ALA A 100 -2.66 3.73 -3.31
CA ALA A 100 -3.72 3.28 -2.39
C ALA A 100 -3.32 3.49 -0.92
N SER A 101 -2.09 3.10 -0.53
CA SER A 101 -1.59 3.36 0.83
C SER A 101 -1.52 4.85 1.14
N MET A 102 -1.00 5.68 0.23
CA MET A 102 -0.95 7.13 0.40
C MET A 102 -2.36 7.73 0.53
N PHE A 103 -3.35 7.18 -0.16
CA PHE A 103 -4.74 7.58 -0.07
C PHE A 103 -5.30 7.32 1.33
N PHE A 104 -5.03 6.15 1.92
CA PHE A 104 -5.44 5.83 3.28
C PHE A 104 -4.67 6.60 4.35
N ILE A 105 -3.36 6.84 4.18
CA ILE A 105 -2.60 7.72 5.09
C ILE A 105 -3.24 9.11 5.11
N ALA A 106 -3.51 9.67 3.93
CA ALA A 106 -4.11 10.99 3.81
C ALA A 106 -5.52 11.04 4.41
N VAL A 107 -6.36 10.01 4.22
CA VAL A 107 -7.74 10.02 4.74
C VAL A 107 -7.76 9.87 6.26
N TYR A 108 -6.88 9.05 6.84
CA TYR A 108 -6.76 8.96 8.30
C TYR A 108 -6.34 10.29 8.90
N ILE A 109 -5.34 10.97 8.34
CA ILE A 109 -4.94 12.31 8.81
C ILE A 109 -6.10 13.30 8.65
N HIS A 110 -6.82 13.26 7.53
CA HIS A 110 -7.96 14.12 7.27
C HIS A 110 -9.11 13.91 8.28
N MET A 111 -9.42 12.65 8.60
CA MET A 111 -10.45 12.27 9.56
C MET A 111 -10.04 12.61 11.01
N PHE A 112 -8.82 12.29 11.42
CA PHE A 112 -8.30 12.67 12.74
C PHE A 112 -8.25 14.18 12.93
N ARG A 113 -7.90 14.94 11.87
CA ARG A 113 -8.06 16.40 11.87
C ARG A 113 -9.51 16.79 12.12
N GLY A 114 -10.46 16.16 11.43
CA GLY A 114 -11.89 16.42 11.60
C GLY A 114 -12.37 16.15 13.03
N LEU A 115 -11.96 15.03 13.60
CA LEU A 115 -12.18 14.64 15.00
C LEU A 115 -11.61 15.67 15.97
N TYR A 116 -10.35 16.07 15.78
CA TYR A 116 -9.65 16.98 16.69
C TYR A 116 -10.25 18.39 16.70
N TYR A 117 -10.55 18.95 15.53
CA TYR A 117 -11.05 20.33 15.41
C TYR A 117 -12.58 20.44 15.45
N GLY A 118 -13.30 19.33 15.62
CA GLY A 118 -14.76 19.32 15.68
C GLY A 118 -15.40 19.72 14.35
N SER A 119 -14.77 19.41 13.22
CA SER A 119 -15.27 19.78 11.88
C SER A 119 -16.53 19.04 11.46
N TYR A 120 -16.95 18.05 12.24
CA TYR A 120 -18.18 17.29 12.06
C TYR A 120 -19.39 17.92 12.77
N LYS A 121 -19.17 18.88 13.67
CA LYS A 121 -20.24 19.55 14.43
C LYS A 121 -21.02 20.53 13.55
N ALA A 122 -22.20 20.93 14.02
CA ALA A 122 -23.05 21.90 13.35
C ALA A 122 -22.30 23.17 12.86
N PRO A 123 -22.54 23.62 11.61
CA PRO A 123 -23.52 23.13 10.63
C PRO A 123 -22.92 22.16 9.56
N ARG A 124 -21.96 21.31 9.94
CA ARG A 124 -21.14 20.50 9.01
C ARG A 124 -21.44 19.01 9.07
N GLU A 125 -22.62 18.62 9.54
CA GLU A 125 -23.03 17.22 9.72
C GLU A 125 -23.11 16.49 8.37
N ILE A 126 -23.74 17.10 7.37
CA ILE A 126 -23.83 16.53 6.00
C ILE A 126 -22.43 16.37 5.39
N LEU A 127 -21.56 17.36 5.59
CA LEU A 127 -20.17 17.30 5.12
C LEU A 127 -19.47 16.06 5.72
N TRP A 128 -19.63 15.83 7.02
CA TRP A 128 -19.04 14.68 7.71
C TRP A 128 -19.62 13.35 7.22
N ILE A 129 -20.94 13.23 7.09
CA ILE A 129 -21.60 12.00 6.61
C ILE A 129 -21.15 11.64 5.20
N LEU A 130 -21.06 12.62 4.29
CA LEU A 130 -20.50 12.42 2.96
C LEU A 130 -19.04 11.93 3.03
N GLY A 131 -18.25 12.44 3.98
CA GLY A 131 -16.89 11.97 4.25
C GLY A 131 -16.85 10.51 4.71
N VAL A 132 -17.76 10.09 5.60
CA VAL A 132 -17.87 8.68 6.03
C VAL A 132 -18.30 7.76 4.88
N ILE A 133 -19.21 8.22 4.02
CA ILE A 133 -19.61 7.48 2.80
C ILE A 133 -18.42 7.32 1.85
N ILE A 134 -17.66 8.40 1.59
CA ILE A 134 -16.42 8.34 0.79
C ILE A 134 -15.45 7.33 1.40
N TYR A 135 -15.26 7.35 2.72
CA TYR A 135 -14.37 6.41 3.40
C TYR A 135 -14.81 4.95 3.19
N LEU A 136 -16.10 4.62 3.33
CA LEU A 136 -16.62 3.27 3.04
C LEU A 136 -16.41 2.86 1.58
N LEU A 137 -16.64 3.78 0.64
CA LEU A 137 -16.39 3.53 -0.79
C LEU A 137 -14.91 3.31 -1.07
N MET A 138 -14.02 4.06 -0.41
CA MET A 138 -12.57 3.88 -0.50
C MET A 138 -12.15 2.50 0.02
N MET A 139 -12.70 2.05 1.16
CA MET A 139 -12.44 0.69 1.69
C MET A 139 -12.91 -0.40 0.73
N ALA A 140 -14.14 -0.29 0.20
CA ALA A 140 -14.64 -1.26 -0.77
C ALA A 140 -13.76 -1.30 -2.03
N THR A 141 -13.40 -0.12 -2.56
CA THR A 141 -12.56 0.01 -3.76
C THR A 141 -11.16 -0.55 -3.53
N GLY A 142 -10.51 -0.20 -2.41
CA GLY A 142 -9.17 -0.66 -2.06
C GLY A 142 -9.11 -2.18 -1.93
N PHE A 143 -10.09 -2.78 -1.23
CA PHE A 143 -10.19 -4.24 -1.10
C PHE A 143 -10.34 -4.93 -2.46
N MET A 144 -11.29 -4.51 -3.29
CA MET A 144 -11.48 -5.15 -4.60
C MET A 144 -10.25 -5.00 -5.51
N GLY A 145 -9.56 -3.86 -5.44
CA GLY A 145 -8.30 -3.64 -6.15
C GLY A 145 -7.19 -4.59 -5.71
N TYR A 146 -7.10 -4.88 -4.41
CA TYR A 146 -6.14 -5.83 -3.85
C TYR A 146 -6.41 -7.27 -4.24
N VAL A 147 -7.65 -7.62 -4.65
CA VAL A 147 -7.99 -8.96 -5.16
C VAL A 147 -7.50 -9.17 -6.60
N LEU A 148 -7.37 -8.10 -7.40
CA LEU A 148 -7.10 -8.20 -8.84
C LEU A 148 -5.76 -8.87 -9.21
N PRO A 149 -4.65 -8.67 -8.48
CA PRO A 149 -3.39 -9.37 -8.76
C PRO A 149 -3.49 -10.89 -8.64
N TRP A 150 -4.50 -11.41 -7.92
CA TRP A 150 -4.75 -12.85 -7.78
C TRP A 150 -3.56 -13.62 -7.19
N GLY A 151 -2.85 -13.02 -6.23
CA GLY A 151 -1.86 -13.71 -5.40
C GLY A 151 -2.51 -14.44 -4.21
N GLN A 152 -1.69 -15.07 -3.36
CA GLN A 152 -2.17 -15.79 -2.18
C GLN A 152 -3.00 -14.88 -1.24
N MET A 153 -2.48 -13.70 -0.90
CA MET A 153 -3.20 -12.77 -0.02
C MET A 153 -4.45 -12.19 -0.68
N SER A 154 -4.42 -11.92 -1.98
CA SER A 154 -5.60 -11.54 -2.77
C SER A 154 -6.72 -12.57 -2.64
N PHE A 155 -6.43 -13.85 -2.90
CA PHE A 155 -7.43 -14.93 -2.91
C PHE A 155 -8.00 -15.22 -1.52
N TRP A 156 -7.13 -15.38 -0.53
CA TRP A 156 -7.54 -15.70 0.83
C TRP A 156 -8.17 -14.51 1.54
N GLY A 157 -7.70 -13.29 1.28
CA GLY A 157 -8.35 -12.05 1.71
C GLY A 157 -9.76 -11.94 1.15
N ALA A 158 -9.96 -12.24 -0.14
CA ALA A 158 -11.28 -12.29 -0.75
C ALA A 158 -12.19 -13.30 -0.05
N THR A 159 -11.69 -14.52 0.18
CA THR A 159 -12.42 -15.61 0.84
C THR A 159 -12.85 -15.22 2.26
N VAL A 160 -11.93 -14.68 3.06
CA VAL A 160 -12.22 -14.30 4.45
C VAL A 160 -13.21 -13.15 4.53
N ILE A 161 -12.98 -12.05 3.79
CA ILE A 161 -13.79 -10.82 3.90
C ILE A 161 -15.21 -11.05 3.39
N THR A 162 -15.38 -11.73 2.26
CA THR A 162 -16.73 -12.04 1.75
C THR A 162 -17.46 -13.04 2.64
N ASN A 163 -16.77 -14.01 3.25
CA ASN A 163 -17.37 -14.94 4.20
C ASN A 163 -17.77 -14.28 5.55
N LEU A 164 -17.42 -13.01 5.78
CA LEU A 164 -17.98 -12.26 6.91
C LEU A 164 -19.49 -12.05 6.75
N PHE A 165 -20.00 -11.96 5.52
CA PHE A 165 -21.42 -11.75 5.26
C PHE A 165 -22.28 -12.96 5.61
N SER A 166 -21.74 -14.19 5.64
CA SER A 166 -22.48 -15.37 6.12
C SER A 166 -22.74 -15.33 7.63
N ALA A 167 -22.16 -14.37 8.36
CA ALA A 167 -22.54 -14.13 9.75
C ALA A 167 -23.96 -13.53 9.88
N ILE A 168 -24.51 -12.92 8.82
CA ILE A 168 -25.83 -12.30 8.85
C ILE A 168 -26.91 -13.40 8.92
N PRO A 169 -27.76 -13.44 9.97
CA PRO A 169 -28.80 -14.44 10.08
C PRO A 169 -29.76 -14.42 8.88
N TYR A 170 -30.26 -15.60 8.50
CA TYR A 170 -31.27 -15.84 7.45
C TYR A 170 -30.83 -15.59 6.00
N VAL A 171 -30.06 -14.53 5.73
CA VAL A 171 -29.71 -14.10 4.36
C VAL A 171 -28.21 -14.17 4.04
N GLY A 172 -27.37 -14.43 5.04
CA GLY A 172 -25.92 -14.35 4.91
C GLY A 172 -25.35 -15.27 3.81
N ASP A 173 -25.78 -16.53 3.77
CA ASP A 173 -25.29 -17.48 2.76
C ASP A 173 -25.70 -17.07 1.34
N SER A 174 -26.93 -16.56 1.16
CA SER A 174 -27.38 -16.05 -0.13
C SER A 174 -26.56 -14.84 -0.59
N ILE A 175 -26.16 -13.96 0.34
CA ILE A 175 -25.28 -12.82 0.04
C ILE A 175 -23.89 -13.32 -0.37
N VAL A 176 -23.32 -14.30 0.34
CA VAL A 176 -22.01 -14.86 0.02
C VAL A 176 -22.02 -15.53 -1.35
N THR A 177 -22.99 -16.39 -1.64
CA THR A 177 -23.14 -17.03 -2.96
C THR A 177 -23.34 -15.99 -4.06
N LEU A 178 -24.10 -14.92 -3.79
CA LEU A 178 -24.25 -13.80 -4.72
C LEU A 178 -22.90 -13.12 -4.97
N LEU A 179 -22.14 -12.79 -3.91
CA LEU A 179 -20.85 -12.12 -4.02
C LEU A 179 -19.81 -12.99 -4.73
N TRP A 180 -19.80 -14.30 -4.51
CA TRP A 180 -18.87 -15.19 -5.20
C TRP A 180 -19.28 -15.46 -6.65
N GLY A 181 -20.59 -15.52 -6.92
CA GLY A 181 -21.10 -16.02 -8.20
C GLY A 181 -20.92 -17.53 -8.37
N GLY A 182 -20.87 -18.25 -7.25
CA GLY A 182 -20.57 -19.67 -7.17
C GLY A 182 -20.44 -20.14 -5.72
N TYR A 183 -19.92 -21.35 -5.53
CA TYR A 183 -19.78 -21.98 -4.20
C TYR A 183 -18.46 -21.63 -3.49
N SER A 184 -17.52 -21.01 -4.19
CA SER A 184 -16.24 -20.56 -3.66
C SER A 184 -15.76 -19.34 -4.44
N VAL A 185 -14.74 -18.66 -3.91
CA VAL A 185 -14.03 -17.61 -4.63
C VAL A 185 -13.39 -18.21 -5.89
N GLY A 186 -13.67 -17.61 -7.04
CA GLY A 186 -13.16 -18.07 -8.33
C GLY A 186 -13.32 -17.01 -9.42
N ASN A 187 -13.31 -17.44 -10.69
CA ASN A 187 -13.36 -16.52 -11.82
C ASN A 187 -14.58 -15.58 -11.85
N PRO A 188 -15.81 -16.05 -11.56
CA PRO A 188 -16.96 -15.15 -11.45
C PRO A 188 -16.76 -14.06 -10.39
N THR A 189 -16.03 -14.33 -9.31
CA THR A 189 -15.72 -13.39 -8.23
C THR A 189 -14.69 -12.36 -8.66
N LEU A 190 -13.62 -12.78 -9.34
CA LEU A 190 -12.59 -11.89 -9.84
C LEU A 190 -13.16 -10.91 -10.88
N ASN A 191 -13.95 -11.41 -11.82
CA ASN A 191 -14.49 -10.63 -12.93
C ASN A 191 -15.44 -9.51 -12.46
N ARG A 192 -16.34 -9.80 -11.51
CA ARG A 192 -17.21 -8.77 -10.90
C ARG A 192 -16.41 -7.76 -10.06
N PHE A 193 -15.38 -8.20 -9.34
CA PHE A 193 -14.57 -7.30 -8.52
C PHE A 193 -13.78 -6.36 -9.40
N PHE A 194 -13.31 -6.80 -10.56
CA PHE A 194 -12.76 -5.90 -11.58
C PHE A 194 -13.78 -4.85 -12.02
N SER A 195 -15.01 -5.26 -12.39
CA SER A 195 -16.06 -4.32 -12.80
C SER A 195 -16.40 -3.28 -11.72
N LEU A 196 -16.58 -3.73 -10.48
CA LEU A 196 -16.89 -2.86 -9.35
C LEU A 196 -15.71 -1.97 -8.95
N HIS A 197 -14.48 -2.50 -8.96
CA HIS A 197 -13.27 -1.72 -8.71
C HIS A 197 -13.06 -0.63 -9.77
N TYR A 198 -13.46 -0.87 -11.01
CA TYR A 198 -13.44 0.15 -12.07
C TYR A 198 -14.53 1.21 -11.84
N LEU A 199 -15.74 0.81 -11.43
CA LEU A 199 -16.89 1.70 -11.25
C LEU A 199 -16.77 2.61 -10.02
N LEU A 200 -16.42 2.06 -8.86
CA LEU A 200 -16.49 2.78 -7.59
C LEU A 200 -15.61 4.05 -7.50
N PRO A 201 -14.41 4.15 -8.11
CA PRO A 201 -13.66 5.41 -8.17
C PRO A 201 -14.46 6.58 -8.75
N PHE A 202 -15.32 6.33 -9.75
CA PHE A 202 -16.19 7.36 -10.33
C PHE A 202 -17.35 7.71 -9.40
N VAL A 203 -17.88 6.73 -8.65
CA VAL A 203 -18.85 6.99 -7.58
C VAL A 203 -18.21 7.85 -6.49
N ILE A 204 -16.98 7.54 -6.06
CA ILE A 204 -16.20 8.34 -5.11
C ILE A 204 -16.05 9.77 -5.65
N ALA A 205 -15.67 9.96 -6.91
CA ALA A 205 -15.56 11.28 -7.52
C ALA A 205 -16.88 12.07 -7.46
N GLY A 206 -18.01 11.42 -7.76
CA GLY A 206 -19.34 12.02 -7.62
C GLY A 206 -19.67 12.45 -6.19
N VAL A 207 -19.38 11.61 -5.20
CA VAL A 207 -19.60 11.95 -3.78
C VAL A 207 -18.60 13.02 -3.30
N VAL A 208 -17.37 13.06 -3.81
CA VAL A 208 -16.40 14.13 -3.53
C VAL A 208 -16.92 15.48 -4.02
N VAL A 209 -17.57 15.55 -5.18
CA VAL A 209 -18.22 16.79 -5.65
C VAL A 209 -19.30 17.23 -4.66
N LEU A 210 -20.14 16.32 -4.18
CA LEU A 210 -21.15 16.63 -3.15
C LEU A 210 -20.49 17.07 -1.83
N HIS A 211 -19.39 16.43 -1.44
CA HIS A 211 -18.64 16.75 -0.22
C HIS A 211 -18.04 18.15 -0.29
N VAL A 212 -17.40 18.51 -1.41
CA VAL A 212 -16.88 19.87 -1.63
C VAL A 212 -18.02 20.88 -1.68
N TRP A 213 -19.16 20.57 -2.31
CA TRP A 213 -20.31 21.46 -2.29
C TRP A 213 -20.82 21.70 -0.85
N ALA A 214 -21.02 20.65 -0.05
CA ALA A 214 -21.42 20.79 1.34
C ALA A 214 -20.44 21.68 2.14
N LEU A 215 -19.13 21.57 1.87
CA LEU A 215 -18.12 22.44 2.45
C LEU A 215 -18.30 23.91 2.05
N HIS A 216 -18.60 24.18 0.78
CA HIS A 216 -18.80 25.55 0.29
C HIS A 216 -20.07 26.20 0.83
N VAL A 217 -21.08 25.41 1.22
CA VAL A 217 -22.30 25.91 1.86
C VAL A 217 -22.03 26.24 3.33
N ALA A 218 -21.40 25.32 4.08
CA ALA A 218 -21.16 25.50 5.50
C ALA A 218 -19.92 26.33 5.84
N GLY A 219 -19.04 26.59 4.87
CA GLY A 219 -17.75 27.23 5.07
C GLY A 219 -16.72 26.29 5.72
N GLN A 220 -15.43 26.60 5.51
CA GLN A 220 -14.35 25.86 6.15
C GLN A 220 -14.30 26.12 7.66
N ASN A 221 -14.22 25.05 8.46
CA ASN A 221 -13.81 25.16 9.86
C ASN A 221 -12.33 25.58 9.94
N ASN A 222 -11.86 26.01 11.11
CA ASN A 222 -10.48 26.42 11.35
C ASN A 222 -9.96 25.96 12.71
N PRO A 223 -8.64 26.08 12.99
CA PRO A 223 -8.07 25.58 14.23
C PRO A 223 -8.65 26.18 15.52
N ALA A 224 -9.22 27.39 15.46
CA ALA A 224 -9.88 28.03 16.59
C ALA A 224 -11.30 27.49 16.84
N GLY A 225 -11.98 26.99 15.80
CA GLY A 225 -13.36 26.52 15.86
C GLY A 225 -14.41 27.64 15.89
N VAL A 226 -14.00 28.89 15.64
CA VAL A 226 -14.83 30.11 15.63
C VAL A 226 -15.20 30.46 14.19
N GLU A 227 -16.46 30.82 13.93
CA GLU A 227 -16.88 31.23 12.58
C GLU A 227 -16.27 32.59 12.17
N PRO A 228 -15.97 32.81 10.88
CA PRO A 228 -15.54 34.13 10.40
C PRO A 228 -16.64 35.18 10.66
N LYS A 229 -16.25 36.36 11.15
CA LYS A 229 -17.18 37.47 11.46
C LYS A 229 -16.98 38.67 10.56
N THR A 230 -15.74 38.92 10.14
CA THR A 230 -15.35 40.09 9.34
C THR A 230 -14.44 39.68 8.19
N GLU A 231 -14.28 40.54 7.19
CA GLU A 231 -13.34 40.32 6.08
C GLU A 231 -11.90 40.11 6.58
N LYS A 232 -11.54 40.66 7.74
CA LYS A 232 -10.22 40.49 8.36
C LYS A 232 -9.93 39.03 8.75
N ASP A 233 -10.95 38.20 8.94
CA ASP A 233 -10.83 36.80 9.34
C ASP A 233 -10.47 35.86 8.18
N THR A 234 -10.65 36.33 6.94
CA THR A 234 -10.51 35.51 5.73
C THR A 234 -9.54 36.11 4.72
N VAL A 235 -9.03 35.26 3.84
CA VAL A 235 -8.30 35.62 2.61
C VAL A 235 -8.95 34.88 1.43
N PRO A 236 -8.85 35.38 0.19
CA PRO A 236 -9.30 34.63 -0.97
C PRO A 236 -8.51 33.32 -1.10
N PHE A 237 -9.15 32.27 -1.61
CA PHE A 237 -8.52 30.96 -1.78
C PHE A 237 -7.28 31.05 -2.68
N THR A 238 -7.40 31.68 -3.85
CA THR A 238 -6.25 31.95 -4.72
C THR A 238 -5.77 33.40 -4.51
N PRO A 239 -4.46 33.62 -4.29
CA PRO A 239 -3.36 32.65 -4.33
C PRO A 239 -3.02 31.99 -2.99
N TYR A 240 -3.61 32.41 -1.87
CA TYR A 240 -3.16 32.06 -0.53
C TYR A 240 -3.23 30.57 -0.21
N ALA A 241 -4.42 29.99 -0.22
CA ALA A 241 -4.64 28.57 0.03
C ALA A 241 -4.04 27.73 -1.11
N THR A 242 -4.21 28.14 -2.37
CA THR A 242 -3.66 27.45 -3.54
C THR A 242 -2.14 27.22 -3.42
N VAL A 243 -1.35 28.26 -3.14
CA VAL A 243 0.11 28.11 -3.03
C VAL A 243 0.52 27.30 -1.79
N LYS A 244 -0.24 27.43 -0.68
CA LYS A 244 0.00 26.62 0.52
C LYS A 244 -0.30 25.13 0.28
N ASP A 245 -1.40 24.82 -0.41
CA ASP A 245 -1.79 23.46 -0.76
C ASP A 245 -0.79 22.88 -1.77
N SER A 246 -0.38 23.64 -2.79
CA SER A 246 0.66 23.21 -3.74
C SER A 246 1.99 22.89 -3.02
N PHE A 247 2.42 23.72 -2.06
CA PHE A 247 3.60 23.42 -1.25
C PHE A 247 3.42 22.13 -0.45
N GLY A 248 2.29 21.98 0.25
CA GLY A 248 1.99 20.77 1.03
C GLY A 248 1.93 19.50 0.17
N MET A 249 1.34 19.60 -1.03
CA MET A 249 1.30 18.53 -2.02
C MET A 249 2.69 18.18 -2.55
N ALA A 250 3.55 19.18 -2.84
CA ALA A 250 4.93 18.92 -3.27
C ALA A 250 5.73 18.17 -2.20
N CYS A 251 5.60 18.56 -0.92
CA CYS A 251 6.22 17.81 0.18
C CYS A 251 5.64 16.39 0.32
N PHE A 252 4.33 16.22 0.15
CA PHE A 252 3.70 14.90 0.16
C PHE A 252 4.19 14.02 -1.00
N LEU A 253 4.39 14.60 -2.19
CA LEU A 253 4.92 13.89 -3.35
C LEU A 253 6.37 13.44 -3.15
N ILE A 254 7.20 14.19 -2.40
CA ILE A 254 8.55 13.70 -2.01
C ILE A 254 8.43 12.44 -1.16
N PHE A 255 7.54 12.45 -0.16
CA PHE A 255 7.27 11.28 0.67
C PHE A 255 6.72 10.12 -0.15
N PHE A 256 5.77 10.35 -1.06
CA PHE A 256 5.22 9.31 -1.94
C PHE A 256 6.28 8.75 -2.91
N ALA A 257 7.10 9.60 -3.52
CA ALA A 257 8.17 9.22 -4.41
C ALA A 257 9.20 8.31 -3.72
N TRP A 258 9.45 8.50 -2.41
CA TRP A 258 10.29 7.59 -1.64
C TRP A 258 9.80 6.14 -1.71
N PHE A 259 8.50 5.92 -1.51
CA PHE A 259 7.91 4.59 -1.59
C PHE A 259 7.92 4.05 -3.01
N ILE A 260 7.56 4.86 -4.02
CA ILE A 260 7.56 4.40 -5.41
C ILE A 260 8.96 3.96 -5.87
N PHE A 261 9.98 4.77 -5.57
CA PHE A 261 11.29 4.61 -6.21
C PHE A 261 12.36 3.94 -5.37
N TYR A 262 12.24 3.88 -4.05
CA TYR A 262 13.26 3.26 -3.21
C TYR A 262 12.74 2.01 -2.52
N ILE A 263 11.50 2.03 -2.02
CA ILE A 263 10.94 0.92 -1.23
C ILE A 263 9.51 0.48 -1.65
N PRO A 264 9.25 0.16 -2.93
CA PRO A 264 7.88 0.00 -3.48
C PRO A 264 7.09 -1.17 -2.91
N ASN A 265 7.77 -2.18 -2.37
CA ASN A 265 7.16 -3.35 -1.78
C ASN A 265 7.00 -3.26 -0.25
N TYR A 266 7.45 -2.18 0.39
CA TYR A 266 7.52 -2.08 1.85
C TYR A 266 6.15 -2.08 2.54
N LEU A 267 5.14 -1.50 1.88
CA LEU A 267 3.76 -1.44 2.39
C LEU A 267 2.88 -2.60 1.90
N GLY A 268 3.44 -3.53 1.12
CA GLY A 268 2.75 -4.69 0.58
C GLY A 268 3.15 -5.99 1.29
N ASP A 269 2.38 -7.04 1.04
CA ASP A 269 2.65 -8.37 1.57
C ASP A 269 3.47 -9.22 0.57
N PRO A 270 4.62 -9.80 0.98
CA PRO A 270 5.42 -10.68 0.13
C PRO A 270 4.65 -11.86 -0.46
N ASP A 271 3.72 -12.47 0.28
CA ASP A 271 2.99 -13.65 -0.19
C ASP A 271 2.07 -13.33 -1.36
N ASN A 272 1.76 -12.05 -1.60
CA ASN A 272 1.01 -11.65 -2.79
C ASN A 272 1.84 -11.69 -4.09
N TYR A 273 3.12 -12.03 -4.00
CA TYR A 273 3.97 -12.42 -5.13
C TYR A 273 4.01 -13.93 -5.38
N ILE A 274 3.16 -14.69 -4.67
CA ILE A 274 2.89 -16.10 -4.94
C ILE A 274 1.52 -16.18 -5.58
N GLN A 275 1.41 -16.91 -6.69
CA GLN A 275 0.13 -17.13 -7.35
C GLN A 275 -0.87 -17.82 -6.40
N ALA A 276 -2.14 -17.41 -6.47
CA ALA A 276 -3.20 -17.99 -5.65
C ALA A 276 -3.30 -19.52 -5.83
N ASN A 277 -3.29 -20.24 -4.71
CA ASN A 277 -3.55 -21.65 -4.62
C ASN A 277 -4.74 -21.89 -3.67
N PRO A 278 -5.93 -22.23 -4.20
CA PRO A 278 -7.13 -22.48 -3.39
C PRO A 278 -7.01 -23.64 -2.39
N ALA A 279 -6.02 -24.53 -2.56
CA ALA A 279 -5.82 -25.68 -1.68
C ALA A 279 -4.83 -25.41 -0.54
N VAL A 280 -4.13 -24.27 -0.54
CA VAL A 280 -3.09 -23.95 0.46
C VAL A 280 -3.28 -22.54 0.99
N THR A 281 -3.77 -22.44 2.22
CA THR A 281 -3.77 -21.18 2.99
C THR A 281 -2.37 -20.79 3.42
N PRO A 282 -1.94 -19.54 3.25
CA PRO A 282 -0.77 -18.99 3.93
C PRO A 282 -0.85 -19.16 5.44
N ALA A 283 0.31 -19.34 6.08
CA ALA A 283 0.40 -19.49 7.54
C ALA A 283 -0.09 -18.23 8.28
N HIS A 284 0.18 -17.05 7.74
CA HIS A 284 -0.19 -15.76 8.32
C HIS A 284 -1.02 -14.94 7.33
N ILE A 285 -2.35 -15.09 7.38
CA ILE A 285 -3.26 -14.25 6.59
C ILE A 285 -3.56 -12.96 7.36
N VAL A 286 -3.05 -11.84 6.85
CA VAL A 286 -3.32 -10.50 7.36
C VAL A 286 -3.81 -9.60 6.23
N PRO A 287 -4.79 -8.70 6.49
CA PRO A 287 -5.17 -7.71 5.49
C PRO A 287 -4.11 -6.60 5.44
N GLU A 288 -4.25 -5.72 4.46
CA GLU A 288 -3.39 -4.56 4.28
C GLU A 288 -3.41 -3.65 5.52
N TRP A 289 -2.30 -2.94 5.74
CA TRP A 289 -2.05 -2.20 6.99
C TRP A 289 -3.19 -1.22 7.36
N TYR A 290 -3.85 -0.65 6.36
CA TYR A 290 -4.94 0.29 6.55
C TYR A 290 -6.25 -0.37 7.00
N TYR A 291 -6.36 -1.70 6.99
CA TYR A 291 -7.49 -2.45 7.57
C TYR A 291 -7.19 -3.11 8.91
N LEU A 292 -5.92 -3.18 9.31
CA LEU A 292 -5.50 -3.86 10.54
C LEU A 292 -6.24 -3.42 11.81
N PRO A 293 -6.54 -2.11 12.06
CA PRO A 293 -7.27 -1.73 13.26
C PRO A 293 -8.67 -2.36 13.36
N PHE A 294 -9.37 -2.46 12.22
CA PHE A 294 -10.71 -3.06 12.17
C PHE A 294 -10.66 -4.58 12.21
N TYR A 295 -9.66 -5.16 11.55
CA TYR A 295 -9.38 -6.60 11.66
C TYR A 295 -9.10 -7.01 13.10
N ALA A 296 -8.29 -6.23 13.83
CA ALA A 296 -8.01 -6.46 15.25
C ALA A 296 -9.29 -6.43 16.11
N ILE A 297 -10.18 -5.46 15.87
CA ILE A 297 -11.50 -5.41 16.53
C ILE A 297 -12.32 -6.67 16.24
N LEU A 298 -12.40 -7.10 14.98
CA LEU A 298 -13.14 -8.28 14.56
C LEU A 298 -12.72 -9.53 15.33
N ARG A 299 -11.42 -9.83 15.31
CA ARG A 299 -10.86 -11.06 15.89
C ARG A 299 -10.69 -11.02 17.42
N SER A 300 -10.83 -9.83 18.03
CA SER A 300 -10.79 -9.70 19.49
C SER A 300 -12.03 -10.31 20.15
N ILE A 301 -13.14 -10.39 19.42
CA ILE A 301 -14.42 -10.90 19.91
C ILE A 301 -14.55 -12.39 19.56
N PRO A 302 -14.73 -13.30 20.54
CA PRO A 302 -14.85 -14.74 20.32
C PRO A 302 -16.27 -15.13 19.83
N SER A 303 -16.78 -14.43 18.81
CA SER A 303 -18.06 -14.69 18.17
C SER A 303 -18.01 -14.16 16.74
N LYS A 304 -18.35 -14.99 15.75
CA LYS A 304 -18.33 -14.58 14.33
C LYS A 304 -19.24 -13.36 14.11
N LEU A 305 -20.51 -13.45 14.52
CA LEU A 305 -21.46 -12.35 14.39
C LEU A 305 -21.06 -11.14 15.25
N GLY A 306 -20.62 -11.36 16.49
CA GLY A 306 -20.19 -10.28 17.38
C GLY A 306 -18.99 -9.50 16.82
N GLY A 307 -17.99 -10.20 16.30
CA GLY A 307 -16.82 -9.61 15.64
C GLY A 307 -17.19 -8.81 14.39
N VAL A 308 -18.07 -9.35 13.55
CA VAL A 308 -18.58 -8.64 12.36
C VAL A 308 -19.33 -7.37 12.75
N ILE A 309 -20.25 -7.44 13.73
CA ILE A 309 -20.99 -6.27 14.23
C ILE A 309 -20.02 -5.21 14.79
N ALA A 310 -19.02 -5.61 15.57
CA ALA A 310 -18.05 -4.66 16.12
C ALA A 310 -17.17 -4.04 15.04
N MET A 311 -16.72 -4.81 14.06
CA MET A 311 -15.91 -4.28 12.96
C MET A 311 -16.67 -3.21 12.16
N PHE A 312 -17.89 -3.52 11.71
CA PHE A 312 -18.72 -2.55 10.98
C PHE A 312 -19.18 -1.41 11.89
N GLY A 313 -19.51 -1.71 13.13
CA GLY A 313 -19.89 -0.73 14.15
C GLY A 313 -18.79 0.30 14.43
N ALA A 314 -17.52 -0.11 14.38
CA ALA A 314 -16.38 0.80 14.55
C ALA A 314 -16.31 1.87 13.45
N ILE A 315 -16.80 1.58 12.24
CA ILE A 315 -16.86 2.56 11.16
C ILE A 315 -18.17 3.34 11.22
N ILE A 316 -19.29 2.65 11.41
CA ILE A 316 -20.63 3.24 11.43
C ILE A 316 -20.80 4.25 12.58
N VAL A 317 -20.17 4.02 13.74
CA VAL A 317 -20.23 4.97 14.87
C VAL A 317 -19.71 6.36 14.51
N LEU A 318 -18.80 6.46 13.53
CA LEU A 318 -18.31 7.74 13.03
C LEU A 318 -19.44 8.56 12.41
N ALA A 319 -20.40 7.95 11.71
CA ALA A 319 -21.53 8.68 11.13
C ALA A 319 -22.37 9.40 12.21
N PHE A 320 -22.44 8.83 13.42
CA PHE A 320 -23.21 9.37 14.54
C PHE A 320 -22.45 10.40 15.39
N LEU A 321 -21.17 10.63 15.09
CA LEU A 321 -20.30 11.53 15.85
C LEU A 321 -20.86 12.94 16.10
N PRO A 322 -21.54 13.62 15.14
CA PRO A 322 -22.15 14.93 15.38
C PRO A 322 -23.16 14.97 16.52
N TRP A 323 -23.80 13.84 16.82
CA TRP A 323 -24.80 13.73 17.88
C TRP A 323 -24.26 13.14 19.18
N LEU A 324 -23.12 12.44 19.12
CA LEU A 324 -22.42 11.92 20.29
C LEU A 324 -21.65 13.01 21.05
N ASP A 325 -21.09 14.00 20.35
CA ASP A 325 -20.43 15.15 20.97
C ASP A 325 -21.29 16.42 20.93
N SER A 326 -22.01 16.65 22.04
CA SER A 326 -22.91 17.80 22.22
C SER A 326 -22.21 19.09 22.71
N CYS A 327 -20.87 19.11 22.83
CA CYS A 327 -20.17 20.28 23.35
C CYS A 327 -20.23 21.42 22.34
N LYS A 328 -20.63 22.63 22.78
CA LYS A 328 -20.70 23.82 21.92
C LYS A 328 -19.31 24.26 21.41
N VAL A 329 -18.26 24.02 22.19
CA VAL A 329 -16.89 24.27 21.76
C VAL A 329 -16.47 23.20 20.76
N ARG A 330 -16.11 23.62 19.54
CA ARG A 330 -15.76 22.71 18.45
C ARG A 330 -14.35 22.14 18.61
N SER A 331 -13.35 23.03 18.65
CA SER A 331 -11.95 22.64 18.59
C SER A 331 -11.46 22.06 19.93
N SER A 332 -10.89 20.85 19.88
CA SER A 332 -10.28 20.22 21.05
C SER A 332 -9.07 20.99 21.59
N LYS A 333 -8.54 21.97 20.84
CA LYS A 333 -7.51 22.91 21.32
C LYS A 333 -7.95 23.65 22.61
N TYR A 334 -9.25 23.89 22.78
CA TYR A 334 -9.83 24.60 23.92
C TYR A 334 -10.59 23.66 24.89
N ARG A 335 -10.48 22.35 24.68
CA ARG A 335 -11.12 21.32 25.49
C ARG A 335 -10.04 20.43 26.12
N PRO A 336 -9.57 20.76 27.34
CA PRO A 336 -8.38 20.14 27.92
C PRO A 336 -8.47 18.61 28.05
N LEU A 337 -9.64 18.09 28.46
CA LEU A 337 -9.86 16.66 28.64
C LEU A 337 -10.09 16.00 27.29
N ALA A 338 -10.93 16.58 26.41
CA ALA A 338 -11.17 16.01 25.08
C ALA A 338 -9.88 15.89 24.26
N LYS A 339 -8.95 16.85 24.42
CA LYS A 339 -7.60 16.76 23.82
C LYS A 339 -6.82 15.55 24.30
N GLN A 340 -6.83 15.25 25.61
CA GLN A 340 -6.11 14.10 26.16
C GLN A 340 -6.73 12.78 25.66
N PHE A 341 -8.05 12.65 25.76
CA PHE A 341 -8.76 11.47 25.29
C PHE A 341 -8.66 11.26 23.78
N PHE A 342 -8.59 12.33 22.98
CA PHE A 342 -8.29 12.23 21.56
C PHE A 342 -6.94 11.55 21.31
N TRP A 343 -5.87 11.93 22.02
CA TRP A 343 -4.56 11.31 21.83
C TRP A 343 -4.51 9.86 22.36
N ILE A 344 -5.24 9.56 23.43
CA ILE A 344 -5.46 8.16 23.87
C ILE A 344 -6.17 7.36 22.78
N PHE A 345 -7.17 7.94 22.11
CA PHE A 345 -7.87 7.30 21.00
C PHE A 345 -6.96 7.08 19.79
N VAL A 346 -6.12 8.04 19.42
CA VAL A 346 -5.10 7.87 18.36
C VAL A 346 -4.14 6.74 18.72
N ALA A 347 -3.63 6.70 19.95
CA ALA A 347 -2.76 5.62 20.43
C ALA A 347 -3.47 4.25 20.40
N THR A 348 -4.77 4.22 20.73
CA THR A 348 -5.61 3.02 20.65
C THR A 348 -5.72 2.52 19.21
N CYS A 349 -5.94 3.41 18.24
CA CYS A 349 -6.01 3.03 16.82
C CYS A 349 -4.67 2.46 16.31
N ILE A 350 -3.55 3.07 16.70
CA ILE A 350 -2.20 2.57 16.36
C ILE A 350 -1.95 1.21 17.02
N GLY A 351 -2.32 1.05 18.30
CA GLY A 351 -2.20 -0.21 19.03
C GLY A 351 -3.05 -1.32 18.41
N LEU A 352 -4.30 -1.03 18.02
CA LEU A 352 -5.13 -1.98 17.27
C LEU A 352 -4.53 -2.33 15.92
N GLY A 353 -3.96 -1.35 15.20
CA GLY A 353 -3.24 -1.61 13.95
C GLY A 353 -2.07 -2.58 14.15
N TYR A 354 -1.25 -2.36 15.18
CA TYR A 354 -0.15 -3.26 15.52
C TYR A 354 -0.65 -4.67 15.88
N LEU A 355 -1.65 -4.77 16.76
CA LEU A 355 -2.22 -6.05 17.19
C LEU A 355 -2.91 -6.82 16.06
N GLY A 356 -3.43 -6.12 15.05
CA GLY A 356 -3.98 -6.73 13.85
C GLY A 356 -2.94 -7.53 13.05
N ALA A 357 -1.67 -7.12 13.10
CA ALA A 357 -0.57 -7.81 12.44
C ALA A 357 0.05 -8.94 13.29
N GLN A 358 -0.26 -9.01 14.58
CA GLN A 358 0.28 -10.07 15.45
C GLN A 358 -0.59 -11.34 15.40
N PRO A 359 -0.07 -12.53 15.78
CA PRO A 359 -0.87 -13.74 15.94
C PRO A 359 -1.98 -13.61 17.02
N PRO A 360 -3.14 -14.25 16.85
CA PRO A 360 -4.27 -14.18 17.81
C PRO A 360 -4.07 -15.07 19.03
N GLU A 361 -2.93 -14.91 19.72
CA GLU A 361 -2.53 -15.78 20.81
C GLU A 361 -2.09 -15.00 22.06
N GLY A 362 -2.21 -15.66 23.22
CA GLY A 362 -1.73 -15.15 24.50
C GLY A 362 -2.16 -13.71 24.81
N ILE A 363 -1.16 -12.87 25.12
CA ILE A 363 -1.38 -11.48 25.55
C ILE A 363 -1.98 -10.59 24.44
N TYR A 364 -1.74 -10.90 23.17
CA TYR A 364 -2.22 -10.08 22.05
C TYR A 364 -3.75 -10.07 21.96
N VAL A 365 -4.41 -11.19 22.27
CA VAL A 365 -5.89 -11.28 22.30
C VAL A 365 -6.46 -10.43 23.43
N ILE A 366 -5.86 -10.48 24.62
CA ILE A 366 -6.30 -9.70 25.78
C ILE A 366 -6.13 -8.21 25.50
N ALA A 367 -4.96 -7.80 24.99
CA ALA A 367 -4.70 -6.43 24.58
C ALA A 367 -5.70 -5.96 23.51
N GLY A 368 -5.99 -6.80 22.51
CA GLY A 368 -6.95 -6.48 21.45
C GLY A 368 -8.36 -6.22 21.99
N ARG A 369 -8.82 -7.03 22.95
CA ARG A 369 -10.10 -6.85 23.64
C ARG A 369 -10.15 -5.53 24.42
N VAL A 370 -9.10 -5.24 25.20
CA VAL A 370 -9.02 -3.99 25.97
C VAL A 370 -9.04 -2.77 25.05
N LEU A 371 -8.22 -2.76 24.00
CA LEU A 371 -8.20 -1.65 23.05
C LEU A 371 -9.51 -1.52 22.26
N THR A 372 -10.18 -2.63 21.95
CA THR A 372 -11.53 -2.61 21.34
C THR A 372 -12.55 -1.93 22.25
N VAL A 373 -12.53 -2.24 23.55
CA VAL A 373 -13.40 -1.56 24.53
C VAL A 373 -13.07 -0.07 24.61
N ILE A 374 -11.79 0.30 24.67
CA ILE A 374 -11.36 1.71 24.69
C ILE A 374 -11.81 2.46 23.43
N TYR A 375 -11.73 1.81 22.26
CA TYR A 375 -12.18 2.37 20.99
C TYR A 375 -13.67 2.76 21.04
N PHE A 376 -14.54 1.84 21.44
CA PHE A 376 -15.98 2.12 21.52
C PHE A 376 -16.32 3.07 22.68
N ALA A 377 -15.64 2.93 23.82
CA ALA A 377 -15.84 3.81 24.96
C ALA A 377 -15.53 5.27 24.61
N TYR A 378 -14.54 5.54 23.76
CA TYR A 378 -14.26 6.89 23.28
C TYR A 378 -15.50 7.56 22.67
N PHE A 379 -16.18 6.88 21.75
CA PHE A 379 -17.34 7.42 21.06
C PHE A 379 -18.62 7.40 21.88
N LEU A 380 -18.91 6.27 22.54
CA LEU A 380 -20.22 6.02 23.14
C LEU A 380 -20.32 6.50 24.60
N ILE A 381 -19.19 6.70 25.27
CA ILE A 381 -19.15 7.07 26.70
C ILE A 381 -18.39 8.39 26.88
N VAL A 382 -17.10 8.42 26.51
CA VAL A 382 -16.20 9.53 26.79
C VAL A 382 -16.67 10.81 26.13
N LEU A 383 -16.94 10.81 24.82
CA LEU A 383 -17.41 12.00 24.12
C LEU A 383 -18.72 12.55 24.73
N PRO A 384 -19.82 11.75 24.87
CA PRO A 384 -21.05 12.23 25.49
C PRO A 384 -20.89 12.76 26.92
N VAL A 385 -20.05 12.12 27.74
CA VAL A 385 -19.80 12.55 29.12
C VAL A 385 -19.01 13.85 29.14
N LEU A 386 -17.88 13.91 28.43
CA LEU A 386 -17.04 15.11 28.35
C LEU A 386 -17.81 16.31 27.83
N SER A 387 -18.71 16.12 26.87
CA SER A 387 -19.54 17.22 26.36
C SER A 387 -20.42 17.89 27.41
N ARG A 388 -20.71 17.21 28.53
CA ARG A 388 -21.54 17.73 29.63
C ARG A 388 -20.73 18.24 30.83
N ILE A 389 -19.57 17.65 31.11
CA ILE A 389 -18.80 17.93 32.34
C ILE A 389 -17.55 18.78 32.13
N GLU A 390 -17.06 18.87 30.89
CA GLU A 390 -15.77 19.50 30.62
C GLU A 390 -15.83 21.02 30.73
N THR A 391 -15.00 21.60 31.60
CA THR A 391 -14.76 23.04 31.65
C THR A 391 -13.86 23.47 30.50
N THR A 392 -14.41 24.21 29.54
CA THR A 392 -13.70 24.66 28.33
C THR A 392 -12.88 25.92 28.57
N ARG A 393 -11.77 26.06 27.84
CA ARG A 393 -10.96 27.29 27.79
C ARG A 393 -11.66 28.38 26.97
N PRO A 394 -11.39 29.67 27.24
CA PRO A 394 -11.96 30.76 26.46
C PRO A 394 -11.53 30.66 24.99
N LEU A 395 -12.50 30.88 24.10
CA LEU A 395 -12.27 31.00 22.66
C LEU A 395 -11.78 32.41 22.31
N PRO A 396 -10.94 32.56 21.26
CA PRO A 396 -10.61 33.88 20.74
C PRO A 396 -11.87 34.56 20.19
N ASN A 397 -11.92 35.89 20.28
CA ASN A 397 -13.11 36.66 19.85
C ASN A 397 -13.30 36.64 18.32
N SER A 398 -12.20 36.56 17.58
CA SER A 398 -12.16 36.46 16.11
C SER A 398 -11.04 35.53 15.65
N ILE A 399 -11.02 35.23 14.34
CA ILE A 399 -9.94 34.45 13.73
C ILE A 399 -8.66 35.30 13.69
N ALA A 400 -8.79 36.60 13.40
CA ALA A 400 -7.69 37.55 13.45
C ALA A 400 -6.99 37.57 14.83
N ASP A 401 -7.74 37.52 15.93
CA ASP A 401 -7.17 37.49 17.28
C ASP A 401 -6.35 36.21 17.54
N ASP A 402 -6.78 35.03 17.03
CA ASP A 402 -6.00 33.79 17.14
C ASP A 402 -4.68 33.87 16.37
N VAL A 403 -4.66 34.60 15.26
CA VAL A 403 -3.45 34.85 14.47
C VAL A 403 -2.49 35.77 15.23
N LEU A 404 -2.98 36.92 15.69
CA LEU A 404 -2.19 37.92 16.42
C LEU A 404 -1.64 37.38 17.76
N ALA A 405 -2.40 36.54 18.45
CA ALA A 405 -1.95 35.90 19.69
C ALA A 405 -0.78 34.91 19.46
N LYS A 406 -0.63 34.34 18.26
CA LYS A 406 0.48 33.45 17.92
C LYS A 406 1.76 34.20 17.57
N SER A 407 1.68 35.40 16.98
CA SER A 407 2.86 36.21 16.63
C SER A 407 3.63 36.70 17.86
N GLY A 408 2.99 36.75 19.04
CA GLY A 408 3.63 37.07 20.33
C GLY A 408 4.35 35.91 21.05
N LYS A 409 4.28 34.67 20.53
CA LYS A 409 4.97 33.51 21.12
C LYS A 409 5.56 32.63 20.02
N VAL A 410 6.74 32.98 19.53
CA VAL A 410 7.58 32.05 18.77
C VAL A 410 8.28 31.13 19.78
N ALA A 411 7.58 30.08 20.20
CA ALA A 411 8.22 28.93 20.83
C ALA A 411 8.37 27.86 19.75
N ALA A 412 9.61 27.60 19.35
CA ALA A 412 9.96 26.41 18.59
C ALA A 412 9.63 25.19 19.45
N VAL A 413 8.63 24.42 19.01
CA VAL A 413 8.39 23.07 19.52
C VAL A 413 8.45 22.13 18.32
N LEU A 414 9.68 21.72 18.01
CA LEU A 414 9.88 20.40 17.42
C LEU A 414 9.70 19.40 18.56
N ALA A 415 8.63 18.63 18.51
CA ALA A 415 8.50 17.45 19.35
C ALA A 415 8.14 16.29 18.43
N LEU A 416 9.13 15.42 18.22
CA LEU A 416 8.95 14.06 17.74
C LEU A 416 7.87 13.39 18.58
N ALA A 417 6.67 13.26 18.03
CA ALA A 417 5.69 12.29 18.49
C ALA A 417 5.92 10.97 17.73
N VAL A 418 7.09 10.38 17.96
CA VAL A 418 7.35 8.96 17.62
C VAL A 418 7.82 8.18 18.85
N ALA A 419 8.31 8.83 19.92
CA ALA A 419 8.92 8.15 21.06
C ALA A 419 7.94 7.65 22.17
N GLY A 420 6.65 7.98 22.10
CA GLY A 420 5.70 7.72 23.22
C GLY A 420 5.03 6.34 23.22
N SER A 421 5.08 5.59 22.13
CA SER A 421 4.61 4.20 22.03
C SER A 421 5.75 3.19 22.02
N LEU A 422 6.99 3.65 22.22
CA LEU A 422 8.23 2.86 22.19
C LEU A 422 8.60 2.24 23.55
N ALA A 423 7.78 2.40 24.59
CA ALA A 423 8.14 2.04 25.98
C ALA A 423 7.14 1.13 26.71
N MET A 424 6.32 0.37 25.99
CA MET A 424 5.58 -0.77 26.57
C MET A 424 5.47 -1.90 25.55
N GLY A 425 6.49 -2.77 25.55
CA GLY A 425 6.59 -3.92 24.66
C GLY A 425 7.98 -4.56 24.63
N GLY A 426 8.78 -4.35 25.67
CA GLY A 426 9.98 -5.15 25.96
C GLY A 426 9.58 -6.34 26.83
N MET A 427 8.71 -7.19 26.31
CA MET A 427 8.50 -8.54 26.81
C MET A 427 8.59 -9.41 25.57
N ASP A 428 9.50 -10.38 25.62
CA ASP A 428 9.81 -11.35 24.59
C ASP A 428 8.70 -11.45 23.56
N SER A 429 8.92 -10.83 22.39
CA SER A 429 8.16 -11.18 21.20
C SER A 429 8.39 -12.67 21.04
N ALA A 430 7.41 -13.45 21.49
CA ALA A 430 7.35 -14.87 21.25
C ALA A 430 7.58 -15.00 19.75
N LYS A 431 8.76 -15.51 19.39
CA LYS A 431 9.05 -15.94 18.04
C LYS A 431 7.92 -16.89 17.71
N ALA A 432 6.94 -16.43 16.95
CA ALA A 432 6.06 -17.32 16.22
C ALA A 432 7.02 -18.10 15.32
N ALA A 433 7.26 -19.33 15.74
CA ALA A 433 8.24 -20.23 15.18
C ALA A 433 7.74 -20.66 13.80
N ASP A 434 7.93 -19.82 12.80
CA ASP A 434 7.62 -20.17 11.41
C ASP A 434 8.62 -19.60 10.39
N HIS A 435 9.61 -18.86 10.86
CA HIS A 435 10.84 -18.64 10.10
C HIS A 435 11.94 -19.48 10.74
N GLY A 436 12.77 -20.13 9.92
CA GLY A 436 14.00 -20.76 10.40
C GLY A 436 14.91 -19.72 11.10
N SER A 437 16.16 -20.09 11.39
CA SER A 437 17.10 -19.11 11.94
C SER A 437 17.13 -17.85 11.07
N THR A 438 17.27 -16.65 11.64
CA THR A 438 17.32 -15.43 10.84
C THR A 438 18.50 -15.49 9.86
N PRO A 439 18.28 -15.37 8.54
CA PRO A 439 19.36 -15.35 7.56
C PRO A 439 20.41 -14.28 7.87
N PRO A 440 21.71 -14.55 7.67
CA PRO A 440 22.73 -13.52 7.76
C PRO A 440 22.48 -12.42 6.73
N SER A 441 22.79 -11.18 7.09
CA SER A 441 22.73 -10.08 6.14
C SER A 441 23.92 -10.15 5.19
N MET A 442 23.65 -10.09 3.89
CA MET A 442 24.69 -10.06 2.86
C MET A 442 24.91 -8.64 2.33
N ASN A 443 26.10 -8.41 1.74
CA ASN A 443 26.38 -7.19 1.00
C ASN A 443 26.11 -7.42 -0.49
N TRP A 444 25.23 -6.61 -1.07
CA TRP A 444 24.81 -6.70 -2.46
C TRP A 444 25.19 -5.43 -3.22
N SER A 445 25.72 -5.59 -4.43
CA SER A 445 26.05 -4.47 -5.33
C SER A 445 24.85 -3.59 -5.66
N PHE A 446 23.65 -4.20 -5.70
CA PHE A 446 22.38 -3.53 -5.95
C PHE A 446 21.72 -2.93 -4.71
N ALA A 447 22.35 -3.00 -3.53
CA ALA A 447 21.77 -2.43 -2.30
C ALA A 447 21.82 -0.89 -2.27
N GLY A 448 20.91 -0.28 -1.52
CA GLY A 448 20.87 1.18 -1.29
C GLY A 448 20.50 2.03 -2.51
N PRO A 449 20.53 3.37 -2.42
CA PRO A 449 19.92 4.27 -3.40
C PRO A 449 20.66 4.36 -4.74
N PHE A 450 21.94 3.97 -4.78
CA PHE A 450 22.80 4.04 -5.97
C PHE A 450 23.29 2.66 -6.43
N GLY A 451 22.93 1.58 -5.72
CA GLY A 451 23.36 0.23 -6.06
C GLY A 451 22.82 -0.22 -7.41
N LYS A 452 23.66 -0.97 -8.13
CA LYS A 452 23.42 -1.54 -9.46
C LYS A 452 23.70 -3.03 -9.45
N PHE A 453 23.10 -3.77 -10.37
CA PHE A 453 23.46 -5.16 -10.53
C PHE A 453 24.87 -5.29 -11.11
N ASP A 454 25.61 -6.29 -10.64
CA ASP A 454 26.87 -6.69 -11.27
C ASP A 454 26.52 -7.63 -12.42
N GLN A 455 26.84 -7.22 -13.66
CA GLN A 455 26.50 -8.00 -14.85
C GLN A 455 27.17 -9.37 -14.85
N GLY A 456 28.44 -9.46 -14.45
CA GLY A 456 29.15 -10.75 -14.36
C GLY A 456 28.48 -11.67 -13.35
N GLN A 457 28.08 -11.13 -12.20
CA GLN A 457 27.29 -11.86 -11.20
C GLN A 457 25.96 -12.37 -11.76
N LEU A 458 25.22 -11.54 -12.51
CA LEU A 458 23.97 -11.96 -13.13
C LEU A 458 24.18 -13.05 -14.19
N GLN A 459 25.24 -12.97 -14.98
CA GLN A 459 25.59 -13.98 -15.98
C GLN A 459 25.94 -15.33 -15.33
N ARG A 460 26.75 -15.30 -14.25
CA ARG A 460 27.04 -16.49 -13.45
C ARG A 460 25.78 -17.07 -12.82
N GLY A 461 24.90 -16.23 -12.26
CA GLY A 461 23.63 -16.67 -11.69
C GLY A 461 22.67 -17.27 -12.72
N LEU A 462 22.63 -16.73 -13.94
CA LEU A 462 21.89 -17.31 -15.06
C LEU A 462 22.45 -18.69 -15.43
N LYS A 463 23.79 -18.86 -15.41
CA LYS A 463 24.45 -20.15 -15.65
C LYS A 463 24.06 -21.18 -14.58
N VAL A 464 24.09 -20.80 -13.30
CA VAL A 464 23.62 -21.65 -12.19
C VAL A 464 22.16 -22.04 -12.37
N TYR A 465 21.29 -21.08 -12.70
CA TYR A 465 19.88 -21.38 -12.96
C TYR A 465 19.74 -22.38 -14.11
N LYS A 466 20.39 -22.13 -15.24
CA LYS A 466 20.28 -22.97 -16.44
C LYS A 466 20.76 -24.39 -16.18
N GLU A 467 21.93 -24.58 -15.58
CA GLU A 467 22.56 -25.89 -15.44
C GLU A 467 21.99 -26.71 -14.29
N VAL A 468 21.43 -26.06 -13.25
CA VAL A 468 20.95 -26.74 -12.04
C VAL A 468 19.48 -26.48 -11.76
N CYS A 469 19.10 -25.22 -11.53
CA CYS A 469 17.77 -24.91 -11.00
C CYS A 469 16.64 -25.18 -12.01
N SER A 470 16.91 -25.01 -13.31
CA SER A 470 15.92 -25.15 -14.39
C SER A 470 15.39 -26.58 -14.56
N ASN A 471 16.07 -27.58 -13.99
CA ASN A 471 15.61 -28.97 -13.99
C ASN A 471 14.34 -29.18 -13.15
N CYS A 472 14.15 -28.35 -12.12
CA CYS A 472 13.02 -28.47 -11.20
C CYS A 472 12.12 -27.23 -11.20
N HIS A 473 12.69 -26.06 -11.46
CA HIS A 473 12.00 -24.78 -11.32
C HIS A 473 11.80 -24.07 -12.66
N SER A 474 10.71 -23.29 -12.74
CA SER A 474 10.41 -22.42 -13.88
C SER A 474 10.86 -20.97 -13.66
N LEU A 475 10.87 -20.21 -14.77
CA LEU A 475 10.95 -18.75 -14.82
C LEU A 475 9.87 -18.20 -15.77
N ASP A 476 8.61 -18.57 -15.52
CA ASP A 476 7.47 -18.43 -16.43
C ASP A 476 7.12 -16.96 -16.76
N PHE A 477 7.58 -16.01 -15.93
CA PHE A 477 7.34 -14.59 -16.13
C PHE A 477 8.52 -13.85 -16.79
N VAL A 478 9.62 -14.55 -17.09
CA VAL A 478 10.80 -13.97 -17.74
C VAL A 478 10.83 -14.39 -19.21
N ALA A 479 10.82 -13.41 -20.12
CA ALA A 479 11.02 -13.66 -21.54
C ALA A 479 12.52 -13.64 -21.87
N PHE A 480 12.96 -14.38 -22.89
CA PHE A 480 14.37 -14.41 -23.27
C PHE A 480 14.89 -13.02 -23.70
N ARG A 481 14.04 -12.18 -24.30
CA ARG A 481 14.36 -10.78 -24.62
C ARG A 481 14.77 -9.97 -23.39
N ASN A 482 14.29 -10.31 -22.20
CA ASN A 482 14.63 -9.57 -20.98
C ASN A 482 16.11 -9.70 -20.62
N LEU A 483 16.81 -10.73 -21.09
CA LEU A 483 18.27 -10.86 -20.90
C LEU A 483 19.05 -9.69 -21.53
N ALA A 484 18.45 -9.02 -22.52
CA ALA A 484 19.00 -7.84 -23.18
C ALA A 484 18.47 -6.51 -22.61
N ASP A 485 17.63 -6.54 -21.57
CA ASP A 485 17.14 -5.31 -20.96
C ASP A 485 18.26 -4.56 -20.22
N PRO A 486 18.26 -3.22 -20.23
CA PRO A 486 19.16 -2.42 -19.41
C PRO A 486 19.07 -2.80 -17.93
N GLY A 487 20.22 -2.93 -17.26
CA GLY A 487 20.29 -3.38 -15.86
C GLY A 487 20.16 -4.90 -15.67
N GLY A 488 20.02 -5.67 -16.74
CA GLY A 488 20.07 -7.14 -16.73
C GLY A 488 21.46 -7.72 -16.99
N PRO A 489 21.55 -9.01 -17.37
CA PRO A 489 22.81 -9.73 -17.59
C PRO A 489 23.71 -9.17 -18.70
N GLY A 490 23.29 -8.13 -19.42
CA GLY A 490 24.12 -7.42 -20.41
C GLY A 490 24.22 -8.12 -21.75
N TYR A 491 23.26 -8.99 -22.10
CA TYR A 491 23.26 -9.64 -23.41
C TYR A 491 22.86 -8.63 -24.49
N SER A 492 23.47 -8.72 -25.67
CA SER A 492 22.93 -8.09 -26.87
C SER A 492 21.65 -8.81 -27.33
N ALA A 493 20.83 -8.14 -28.14
CA ALA A 493 19.64 -8.77 -28.74
C ALA A 493 19.98 -10.05 -29.52
N ALA A 494 21.14 -10.09 -30.20
CA ALA A 494 21.62 -11.27 -30.90
C ALA A 494 22.03 -12.40 -29.95
N GLN A 495 22.70 -12.09 -28.83
CA GLN A 495 23.04 -13.08 -27.80
C GLN A 495 21.78 -13.64 -27.13
N ALA A 496 20.80 -12.80 -26.81
CA ALA A 496 19.52 -13.25 -26.26
C ALA A 496 18.75 -14.15 -27.24
N ALA A 497 18.77 -13.82 -28.54
CA ALA A 497 18.18 -14.67 -29.59
C ALA A 497 18.91 -16.00 -29.74
N ALA A 498 20.25 -16.00 -29.71
CA ALA A 498 21.06 -17.21 -29.74
C ALA A 498 20.76 -18.11 -28.53
N PHE A 499 20.70 -17.52 -27.33
CA PHE A 499 20.36 -18.23 -26.10
C PHE A 499 18.94 -18.82 -26.16
N ALA A 500 17.96 -18.08 -26.67
CA ALA A 500 16.60 -18.57 -26.84
C ALA A 500 16.53 -19.77 -27.79
N ALA A 501 17.32 -19.76 -28.88
CA ALA A 501 17.33 -20.81 -29.89
C ALA A 501 17.86 -22.17 -29.38
N GLU A 502 18.55 -22.18 -28.23
CA GLU A 502 18.99 -23.41 -27.56
C GLU A 502 17.82 -24.20 -26.96
N TYR A 503 16.69 -23.53 -26.69
CA TYR A 503 15.49 -24.16 -26.15
C TYR A 503 14.58 -24.66 -27.27
N LYS A 504 13.93 -25.80 -27.04
CA LYS A 504 12.80 -26.26 -27.87
C LYS A 504 11.51 -25.76 -27.26
N VAL A 505 10.75 -24.99 -28.04
CA VAL A 505 9.47 -24.45 -27.64
C VAL A 505 8.39 -25.13 -28.45
N LYS A 506 7.39 -25.66 -27.76
CA LYS A 506 6.18 -26.21 -28.38
C LYS A 506 5.32 -25.05 -28.89
N ASP A 507 4.95 -25.10 -30.17
CA ASP A 507 4.17 -24.09 -30.88
C ASP A 507 3.07 -24.74 -31.72
N GLY A 508 2.16 -23.93 -32.26
CA GLY A 508 1.03 -24.35 -33.09
C GLY A 508 -0.34 -24.10 -32.43
N PRO A 509 -1.41 -24.75 -32.95
CA PRO A 509 -1.37 -25.76 -34.02
C PRO A 509 -0.97 -25.20 -35.39
N ASN A 510 -0.37 -26.04 -36.23
CA ASN A 510 -0.19 -25.76 -37.67
C ASN A 510 -1.53 -25.89 -38.43
N ASP A 511 -1.54 -25.67 -39.74
CA ASP A 511 -2.75 -25.76 -40.57
C ASP A 511 -3.42 -27.16 -40.54
N ALA A 512 -2.71 -28.20 -40.10
CA ALA A 512 -3.23 -29.57 -39.92
C ALA A 512 -3.78 -29.83 -38.50
N GLY A 513 -3.67 -28.86 -37.57
CA GLY A 513 -4.08 -29.03 -36.18
C GLY A 513 -2.97 -29.58 -35.27
N ASP A 514 -1.78 -29.84 -35.79
CA ASP A 514 -0.69 -30.46 -35.02
C ASP A 514 0.17 -29.42 -34.30
N MET A 515 0.49 -29.72 -33.04
CA MET A 515 1.52 -28.99 -32.31
C MET A 515 2.90 -29.44 -32.80
N PHE A 516 3.84 -28.51 -32.94
CA PHE A 516 5.21 -28.79 -33.37
C PHE A 516 6.24 -28.15 -32.44
N GLU A 517 7.49 -28.59 -32.52
CA GLU A 517 8.59 -27.96 -31.80
C GLU A 517 9.39 -27.05 -32.73
N ARG A 518 9.77 -25.89 -32.21
CA ARG A 518 10.69 -24.98 -32.89
C ARG A 518 11.77 -24.49 -31.93
N PRO A 519 12.92 -24.00 -32.46
CA PRO A 519 13.83 -23.20 -31.67
C PRO A 519 13.09 -22.03 -31.00
N GLY A 520 13.47 -21.73 -29.76
CA GLY A 520 12.97 -20.56 -29.04
C GLY A 520 13.35 -19.25 -29.75
N ARG A 521 12.53 -18.23 -29.52
CA ARG A 521 12.67 -16.88 -30.04
C ARG A 521 12.75 -15.92 -28.83
N PRO A 522 13.30 -14.71 -28.99
CA PRO A 522 13.36 -13.73 -27.91
C PRO A 522 12.02 -13.43 -27.21
N ALA A 523 10.90 -13.57 -27.91
CA ALA A 523 9.57 -13.32 -27.37
C ALA A 523 9.02 -14.47 -26.50
N ASP A 524 9.62 -15.67 -26.56
CA ASP A 524 9.21 -16.80 -25.74
C ASP A 524 9.71 -16.63 -24.30
N TYR A 525 9.04 -17.32 -23.39
CA TYR A 525 9.38 -17.37 -21.96
C TYR A 525 10.27 -18.58 -21.68
N PHE A 526 11.00 -18.53 -20.56
CA PHE A 526 11.72 -19.71 -20.08
C PHE A 526 10.71 -20.85 -19.87
N PRO A 527 10.94 -22.04 -20.46
CA PRO A 527 9.97 -23.12 -20.39
C PRO A 527 9.90 -23.70 -18.98
N ALA A 528 8.71 -24.09 -18.55
CA ALA A 528 8.53 -24.88 -17.35
C ALA A 528 9.13 -26.30 -17.57
N PRO A 529 9.86 -26.86 -16.59
CA PRO A 529 10.45 -28.21 -16.72
C PRO A 529 9.40 -29.33 -16.74
N PHE A 530 8.17 -29.03 -16.30
CA PHE A 530 7.08 -29.99 -16.24
C PHE A 530 5.83 -29.44 -16.93
N PRO A 531 5.01 -30.31 -17.57
CA PRO A 531 3.81 -29.88 -18.28
C PRO A 531 2.67 -29.43 -17.34
N ASN A 532 2.69 -29.84 -16.07
CA ASN A 532 1.72 -29.45 -15.04
C ASN A 532 2.27 -29.75 -13.64
N GLU A 533 1.57 -29.25 -12.62
CA GLU A 533 1.94 -29.39 -11.22
C GLU A 533 1.98 -30.86 -10.77
N GLN A 534 1.09 -31.73 -11.27
CA GLN A 534 1.06 -33.15 -10.89
C GLN A 534 2.31 -33.89 -11.38
N ALA A 535 2.74 -33.61 -12.61
CA ALA A 535 3.99 -34.14 -13.15
C ALA A 535 5.20 -33.62 -12.36
N ALA A 536 5.19 -32.34 -11.97
CA ALA A 536 6.22 -31.77 -11.12
C ALA A 536 6.28 -32.48 -9.75
N ARG A 537 5.13 -32.71 -9.11
CA ARG A 537 5.02 -33.44 -7.84
C ARG A 537 5.50 -34.87 -7.95
N ALA A 538 5.12 -35.58 -9.01
CA ALA A 538 5.55 -36.95 -9.24
C ALA A 538 7.08 -37.06 -9.32
N SER A 539 7.73 -36.11 -10.01
CA SER A 539 9.19 -36.07 -10.15
C SER A 539 9.93 -35.60 -8.89
N ASN A 540 9.25 -34.89 -7.98
CA ASN A 540 9.86 -34.23 -6.81
C ASN A 540 9.29 -34.73 -5.47
N GLY A 541 9.07 -36.04 -5.32
CA GLY A 541 8.70 -36.63 -4.02
C GLY A 541 7.38 -36.11 -3.44
N GLY A 542 6.43 -35.75 -4.30
CA GLY A 542 5.12 -35.19 -3.95
C GLY A 542 5.10 -33.67 -3.75
N ALA A 543 6.24 -32.98 -3.83
CA ALA A 543 6.33 -31.53 -3.74
C ALA A 543 6.29 -30.87 -5.12
N ALA A 544 5.55 -29.76 -5.26
CA ALA A 544 5.59 -28.95 -6.47
C ALA A 544 6.65 -27.86 -6.28
N PRO A 545 7.74 -27.84 -7.07
CA PRO A 545 8.69 -26.73 -7.02
C PRO A 545 8.01 -25.42 -7.42
N PRO A 546 8.29 -24.31 -6.71
CA PRO A 546 7.76 -23.00 -7.08
C PRO A 546 8.44 -22.43 -8.31
N ASP A 547 7.73 -21.56 -9.03
CA ASP A 547 8.33 -20.63 -10.00
C ASP A 547 9.31 -19.69 -9.30
N LEU A 548 10.46 -19.44 -9.93
CA LEU A 548 11.52 -18.62 -9.33
C LEU A 548 11.50 -17.15 -9.75
N SER A 549 10.65 -16.75 -10.70
CA SER A 549 10.68 -15.40 -11.30
C SER A 549 10.47 -14.28 -10.28
N LEU A 550 9.76 -14.58 -9.19
CA LEU A 550 9.42 -13.65 -8.11
C LEU A 550 9.95 -14.09 -6.74
N MET A 551 10.80 -15.12 -6.70
CA MET A 551 11.22 -15.75 -5.44
C MET A 551 11.82 -14.74 -4.46
N ALA A 552 12.65 -13.81 -4.94
CA ALA A 552 13.29 -12.78 -4.12
C ALA A 552 12.30 -11.73 -3.56
N LYS A 553 11.06 -11.68 -4.06
CA LYS A 553 9.99 -10.83 -3.52
C LYS A 553 8.99 -11.62 -2.69
N ALA A 554 8.76 -12.88 -3.05
CA ALA A 554 7.80 -13.78 -2.42
C ALA A 554 8.31 -14.43 -1.12
N ARG A 555 9.63 -14.48 -0.93
CA ARG A 555 10.26 -15.10 0.26
C ARG A 555 11.23 -14.13 0.92
N GLY A 556 11.31 -14.22 2.24
CA GLY A 556 12.17 -13.39 3.05
C GLY A 556 11.94 -13.67 4.54
N TYR A 557 12.40 -12.75 5.38
CA TYR A 557 12.23 -12.81 6.83
C TYR A 557 11.90 -11.42 7.37
N GLU A 558 11.17 -11.38 8.48
CA GLU A 558 10.93 -10.13 9.20
C GLU A 558 12.10 -9.79 10.13
N ARG A 559 12.49 -8.51 10.19
CA ARG A 559 13.48 -8.03 11.17
C ARG A 559 12.83 -7.57 12.48
N GLY A 560 11.50 -7.53 12.54
CA GLY A 560 10.73 -7.11 13.71
C GLY A 560 10.96 -5.66 14.13
N PHE A 561 10.39 -5.31 15.29
CA PHE A 561 10.58 -4.02 15.94
C PHE A 561 11.89 -3.99 16.73
N PRO A 562 12.67 -2.87 16.72
CA PRO A 562 12.44 -1.60 16.04
C PRO A 562 13.02 -1.54 14.61
N GLN A 563 13.62 -2.63 14.13
CA GLN A 563 14.38 -2.65 12.87
C GLN A 563 13.56 -2.29 11.63
N PHE A 564 12.27 -2.64 11.60
CA PHE A 564 11.40 -2.25 10.48
C PHE A 564 11.31 -0.71 10.33
N VAL A 565 11.32 0.07 11.43
CA VAL A 565 11.30 1.54 11.34
C VAL A 565 12.54 2.05 10.63
N PHE A 566 13.70 1.49 10.96
CA PHE A 566 14.96 1.86 10.33
C PHE A 566 15.01 1.42 8.86
N ASP A 567 14.40 0.29 8.49
CA ASP A 567 14.33 -0.20 7.10
C ASP A 567 13.70 0.82 6.15
N ALA A 568 12.71 1.57 6.63
CA ALA A 568 12.10 2.64 5.85
C ALA A 568 13.08 3.76 5.47
N PHE A 569 14.16 3.96 6.25
CA PHE A 569 15.19 4.98 6.02
C PHE A 569 16.48 4.42 5.42
N THR A 570 16.89 3.22 5.85
CA THR A 570 18.07 2.52 5.30
C THR A 570 17.79 1.90 3.93
N GLN A 571 16.51 1.86 3.52
CA GLN A 571 16.04 1.27 2.26
C GLN A 571 16.30 -0.24 2.15
N PHE A 572 16.48 -0.92 3.28
CA PHE A 572 16.78 -2.35 3.29
C PHE A 572 15.61 -3.15 2.71
N GLN A 573 15.84 -3.80 1.57
CA GLN A 573 14.89 -4.68 0.88
C GLN A 573 15.51 -6.03 0.48
N GLU A 574 16.73 -6.31 0.93
CA GLU A 574 17.52 -7.47 0.53
C GLU A 574 17.14 -8.75 1.30
N LYS A 575 15.96 -8.76 1.95
CA LYS A 575 15.42 -9.90 2.72
C LYS A 575 15.33 -11.16 1.87
N GLY A 576 14.87 -11.04 0.62
CA GLY A 576 14.74 -12.16 -0.31
C GLY A 576 16.06 -12.75 -0.80
N PRO A 577 16.97 -11.97 -1.40
CA PRO A 577 18.26 -12.51 -1.81
C PRO A 577 19.09 -13.04 -0.62
N ASN A 578 19.01 -12.41 0.56
CA ASN A 578 19.61 -12.97 1.78
C ASN A 578 19.01 -14.35 2.12
N TYR A 579 17.67 -14.47 2.06
CA TYR A 579 16.99 -15.73 2.33
C TYR A 579 17.37 -16.82 1.32
N ILE A 580 17.39 -16.52 0.02
CA ILE A 580 17.76 -17.49 -1.03
C ILE A 580 19.19 -17.99 -0.82
N HIS A 581 20.13 -17.07 -0.61
CA HIS A 581 21.52 -17.43 -0.37
C HIS A 581 21.70 -18.27 0.90
N ALA A 582 21.05 -17.88 2.01
CA ALA A 582 21.10 -18.64 3.25
C ALA A 582 20.44 -20.02 3.12
N LEU A 583 19.33 -20.12 2.39
CA LEU A 583 18.62 -21.38 2.15
C LEU A 583 19.54 -22.38 1.44
N LEU A 584 20.24 -21.96 0.39
CA LEU A 584 21.13 -22.82 -0.39
C LEU A 584 22.36 -23.30 0.40
N ASN A 585 22.86 -22.49 1.35
CA ASN A 585 23.94 -22.87 2.27
C ASN A 585 23.43 -23.51 3.58
N GLY A 586 22.11 -23.66 3.73
CA GLY A 586 21.46 -24.01 4.99
C GLY A 586 21.38 -25.50 5.28
N TYR A 587 21.73 -26.36 4.32
CA TYR A 587 21.68 -27.81 4.42
C TYR A 587 22.74 -28.32 5.39
N LYS A 588 22.29 -28.95 6.48
CA LYS A 588 23.16 -29.48 7.54
C LYS A 588 22.64 -30.83 8.01
N GLU A 589 23.47 -31.56 8.74
CA GLU A 589 23.00 -32.70 9.51
C GLU A 589 21.93 -32.26 10.51
N LYS A 590 20.86 -33.05 10.62
CA LYS A 590 19.77 -32.76 11.54
C LYS A 590 20.26 -32.86 12.99
N PRO A 591 19.79 -32.00 13.91
CA PRO A 591 19.99 -32.21 15.34
C PRO A 591 19.45 -33.58 15.79
N ALA A 592 20.09 -34.17 16.80
CA ALA A 592 19.74 -35.52 17.27
C ALA A 592 18.28 -35.62 17.75
N ASP A 593 17.76 -34.56 18.34
CA ASP A 593 16.42 -34.37 18.88
C ASP A 593 15.38 -33.91 17.84
N PHE A 594 15.79 -33.61 16.60
CA PHE A 594 14.87 -33.17 15.56
C PHE A 594 14.30 -34.35 14.76
N ALA A 595 12.98 -34.49 14.78
CA ALA A 595 12.26 -35.44 13.95
C ALA A 595 12.06 -34.87 12.54
N LEU A 596 12.72 -35.47 11.56
CA LEU A 596 12.62 -35.05 10.17
C LEU A 596 11.57 -35.92 9.45
N PRO A 597 10.53 -35.32 8.85
CA PRO A 597 9.58 -36.04 8.02
C PRO A 597 10.27 -36.84 6.91
N GLU A 598 9.68 -37.99 6.56
CA GLU A 598 10.21 -38.85 5.49
C GLU A 598 10.31 -38.10 4.16
N GLY A 599 11.45 -38.25 3.48
CA GLY A 599 11.74 -37.57 2.22
C GLY A 599 12.06 -36.07 2.35
N SER A 600 12.15 -35.53 3.57
CA SER A 600 12.62 -34.16 3.81
C SER A 600 14.10 -34.12 4.19
N TYR A 601 14.69 -32.93 4.06
CA TYR A 601 16.06 -32.58 4.42
C TYR A 601 16.04 -31.51 5.50
N TYR A 602 17.03 -31.55 6.39
CA TYR A 602 17.18 -30.51 7.41
C TYR A 602 17.81 -29.27 6.81
N ASN A 603 17.16 -28.11 7.00
CA ASN A 603 17.69 -26.82 6.57
C ASN A 603 17.55 -25.78 7.69
N THR A 604 18.65 -25.12 8.01
CA THR A 604 18.71 -24.15 9.12
C THR A 604 17.76 -22.96 8.93
N TYR A 605 17.53 -22.54 7.69
CA TYR A 605 16.83 -21.30 7.35
C TYR A 605 15.42 -21.51 6.80
N PHE A 606 15.07 -22.73 6.39
CA PHE A 606 13.72 -23.04 5.94
C PHE A 606 12.72 -23.04 7.13
N PRO A 607 11.50 -22.50 6.95
CA PRO A 607 10.41 -22.62 7.91
C PRO A 607 10.24 -24.05 8.45
N GLY A 608 10.24 -24.20 9.78
CA GLY A 608 10.14 -25.51 10.44
C GLY A 608 11.34 -26.45 10.22
N HIS A 609 12.46 -25.97 9.68
CA HIS A 609 13.69 -26.71 9.41
C HIS A 609 13.58 -27.96 8.54
N SER A 610 12.44 -28.19 7.89
CA SER A 610 12.16 -29.37 7.09
C SER A 610 11.78 -28.97 5.67
N ILE A 611 12.65 -29.28 4.70
CA ILE A 611 12.43 -28.95 3.29
C ILE A 611 12.40 -30.21 2.44
N LYS A 612 11.45 -30.31 1.50
CA LYS A 612 11.38 -31.44 0.54
C LYS A 612 12.30 -31.30 -0.68
N MET A 613 13.13 -30.26 -0.70
CA MET A 613 14.10 -30.02 -1.76
C MET A 613 15.46 -30.57 -1.30
N PRO A 614 16.06 -31.57 -2.00
CA PRO A 614 17.42 -32.02 -1.71
C PRO A 614 18.43 -30.88 -1.92
N PRO A 615 19.65 -30.97 -1.34
CA PRO A 615 20.71 -30.01 -1.60
C PRO A 615 20.96 -29.89 -3.12
N PRO A 616 20.66 -28.74 -3.75
CA PRO A 616 20.69 -28.63 -5.21
C PRO A 616 22.10 -28.36 -5.76
N LEU A 617 23.00 -27.85 -4.91
CA LEU A 617 24.32 -27.37 -5.29
C LEU A 617 25.42 -28.12 -4.54
N SER A 618 26.52 -28.42 -5.23
CA SER A 618 27.75 -28.99 -4.65
C SER A 618 29.00 -28.29 -5.21
N ASP A 619 30.08 -28.24 -4.42
CA ASP A 619 31.34 -27.66 -4.88
C ASP A 619 31.87 -28.37 -6.15
N GLY A 620 32.40 -27.58 -7.09
CA GLY A 620 32.92 -28.07 -8.37
C GLY A 620 31.85 -28.43 -9.42
N GLN A 621 30.56 -28.28 -9.12
CA GLN A 621 29.47 -28.66 -10.03
C GLN A 621 29.41 -27.80 -11.31
N ILE A 622 29.71 -26.50 -11.20
CA ILE A 622 29.68 -25.53 -12.30
C ILE A 622 31.02 -24.82 -12.40
N THR A 623 31.60 -24.76 -13.60
CA THR A 623 32.83 -23.98 -13.84
C THR A 623 32.49 -22.64 -14.47
N TYR A 624 33.03 -21.55 -13.91
CA TYR A 624 32.87 -20.21 -14.46
C TYR A 624 34.02 -19.84 -15.39
N ASP A 625 33.68 -19.20 -16.51
CA ASP A 625 34.65 -18.84 -17.56
C ASP A 625 35.52 -17.63 -17.13
N ASP A 626 35.09 -16.89 -16.10
CA ASP A 626 35.80 -15.73 -15.53
C ASP A 626 36.73 -16.10 -14.37
N GLY A 627 36.88 -17.39 -14.04
CA GLY A 627 37.73 -17.86 -12.95
C GLY A 627 37.15 -17.67 -11.54
N SER A 628 35.86 -17.29 -11.42
CA SER A 628 35.19 -17.21 -10.12
C SER A 628 35.17 -18.58 -9.40
N PRO A 629 35.18 -18.61 -8.05
CA PRO A 629 35.21 -19.85 -7.28
C PRO A 629 34.06 -20.81 -7.63
N ALA A 630 34.40 -22.07 -7.83
CA ALA A 630 33.44 -23.16 -8.09
C ALA A 630 32.92 -23.74 -6.75
N THR A 631 32.24 -22.93 -5.95
CA THR A 631 31.77 -23.30 -4.61
C THR A 631 30.28 -23.00 -4.41
N VAL A 632 29.61 -23.73 -3.53
CA VAL A 632 28.20 -23.48 -3.17
C VAL A 632 27.97 -22.05 -2.69
N GLU A 633 28.92 -21.50 -1.92
CA GLU A 633 28.89 -20.11 -1.46
C GLU A 633 28.83 -19.11 -2.63
N GLN A 634 29.66 -19.32 -3.65
CA GLN A 634 29.68 -18.47 -4.84
C GLN A 634 28.43 -18.67 -5.70
N TYR A 635 28.04 -19.93 -5.97
CA TYR A 635 26.85 -20.27 -6.76
C TYR A 635 25.57 -19.69 -6.16
N SER A 636 25.38 -19.86 -4.86
CA SER A 636 24.21 -19.36 -4.13
C SER A 636 24.12 -17.84 -4.14
N LYS A 637 25.26 -17.14 -4.04
CA LYS A 637 25.31 -15.69 -4.11
C LYS A 637 25.01 -15.17 -5.52
N ASP A 638 25.54 -15.82 -6.56
CA ASP A 638 25.30 -15.45 -7.95
C ASP A 638 23.83 -15.70 -8.35
N VAL A 639 23.27 -16.88 -8.04
CA VAL A 639 21.87 -17.20 -8.36
C VAL A 639 20.89 -16.35 -7.56
N ALA A 640 21.17 -16.02 -6.29
CA ALA A 640 20.33 -15.12 -5.51
C ALA A 640 20.26 -13.70 -6.11
N ALA A 641 21.39 -13.18 -6.61
CA ALA A 641 21.42 -11.90 -7.31
C ALA A 641 20.66 -11.96 -8.64
N PHE A 642 20.83 -13.04 -9.41
CA PHE A 642 20.07 -13.27 -10.64
C PHE A 642 18.57 -13.32 -10.36
N LEU A 643 18.12 -14.07 -9.34
CA LEU A 643 16.71 -14.14 -8.98
C LEU A 643 16.17 -12.80 -8.45
N MET A 644 16.99 -11.99 -7.77
CA MET A 644 16.62 -10.62 -7.41
C MET A 644 16.40 -9.75 -8.64
N TRP A 645 17.27 -9.85 -9.66
CA TRP A 645 17.05 -9.19 -10.94
C TRP A 645 15.79 -9.71 -11.64
N THR A 646 15.56 -11.03 -11.65
CA THR A 646 14.32 -11.56 -12.24
C THR A 646 13.10 -10.99 -11.54
N ALA A 647 13.11 -10.78 -10.23
CA ALA A 647 11.96 -10.27 -9.49
C ALA A 647 11.80 -8.74 -9.58
N GLU A 648 12.89 -7.98 -9.74
CA GLU A 648 12.91 -6.53 -9.90
C GLU A 648 13.77 -6.09 -11.10
N PRO A 649 13.37 -6.43 -12.34
CA PRO A 649 14.22 -6.19 -13.53
C PRO A 649 14.41 -4.69 -13.82
N ARG A 650 13.52 -3.84 -13.28
CA ARG A 650 13.52 -2.38 -13.44
C ARG A 650 14.11 -1.64 -12.23
N LEU A 651 14.81 -2.33 -11.33
CA LEU A 651 15.37 -1.74 -10.11
C LEU A 651 16.29 -0.55 -10.40
N GLU A 652 17.17 -0.65 -11.40
CA GLU A 652 18.09 0.44 -11.75
C GLU A 652 17.37 1.64 -12.38
N ASP A 653 16.44 1.39 -13.30
CA ASP A 653 15.59 2.42 -13.92
C ASP A 653 14.80 3.18 -12.85
N ARG A 654 14.23 2.43 -11.90
CA ARG A 654 13.49 2.96 -10.76
C ARG A 654 14.34 3.91 -9.91
N LYS A 655 15.55 3.50 -9.52
CA LYS A 655 16.45 4.35 -8.71
C LYS A 655 16.90 5.60 -9.47
N ARG A 656 17.24 5.45 -10.75
CA ARG A 656 17.68 6.56 -11.61
C ARG A 656 16.59 7.61 -11.79
N LEU A 657 15.40 7.18 -12.18
CA LEU A 657 14.25 8.08 -12.33
C LEU A 657 13.85 8.68 -10.98
N GLY A 658 13.88 7.89 -9.91
CA GLY A 658 13.61 8.35 -8.55
C GLY A 658 14.49 9.50 -8.13
N MET A 659 15.79 9.43 -8.40
CA MET A 659 16.72 10.52 -8.08
C MET A 659 16.35 11.83 -8.80
N GLN A 660 16.01 11.74 -10.10
CA GLN A 660 15.61 12.90 -10.90
C GLN A 660 14.31 13.53 -10.36
N VAL A 661 13.31 12.69 -10.06
CA VAL A 661 12.02 13.12 -9.51
C VAL A 661 12.19 13.75 -8.12
N MET A 662 12.97 13.11 -7.23
CA MET A 662 13.24 13.64 -5.90
C MET A 662 13.92 15.01 -5.95
N LEU A 663 14.95 15.16 -6.79
CA LEU A 663 15.65 16.44 -6.95
C LEU A 663 14.69 17.53 -7.47
N PHE A 664 13.90 17.22 -8.49
CA PHE A 664 12.88 18.13 -9.02
C PHE A 664 11.88 18.56 -7.93
N LEU A 665 11.33 17.61 -7.18
CA LEU A 665 10.33 17.89 -6.14
C LEU A 665 10.92 18.69 -4.97
N ILE A 666 12.18 18.47 -4.61
CA ILE A 666 12.88 19.26 -3.57
C ILE A 666 13.03 20.71 -4.02
N VAL A 667 13.51 20.93 -5.25
CA VAL A 667 13.64 22.29 -5.82
C VAL A 667 12.27 22.97 -5.93
N LEU A 668 11.27 22.27 -6.46
CA LEU A 668 9.90 22.79 -6.56
C LEU A 668 9.32 23.15 -5.19
N SER A 669 9.51 22.29 -4.18
CA SER A 669 9.07 22.56 -2.81
C SER A 669 9.76 23.80 -2.22
N GLY A 670 11.05 23.97 -2.48
CA GLY A 670 11.80 25.17 -2.10
C GLY A 670 11.23 26.44 -2.72
N LEU A 671 11.00 26.42 -4.04
CA LEU A 671 10.39 27.56 -4.77
C LEU A 671 8.99 27.88 -4.24
N LEU A 672 8.14 26.86 -4.07
CA LEU A 672 6.79 27.02 -3.52
C LEU A 672 6.82 27.56 -2.08
N TYR A 673 7.78 27.14 -1.26
CA TYR A 673 7.96 27.67 0.09
C TYR A 673 8.25 29.17 0.08
N PHE A 674 9.19 29.63 -0.76
CA PHE A 674 9.51 31.06 -0.86
C PHE A 674 8.36 31.88 -1.46
N THR A 675 7.69 31.36 -2.49
CA THR A 675 6.49 32.01 -3.06
C THR A 675 5.37 32.10 -2.03
N LYS A 676 5.10 31.02 -1.29
CA LYS A 676 4.14 31.03 -0.18
C LYS A 676 4.51 32.07 0.87
N ARG A 677 5.78 32.11 1.30
CA ARG A 677 6.24 33.06 2.31
C ARG A 677 6.04 34.50 1.86
N LYS A 678 6.34 34.81 0.59
CA LYS A 678 6.13 36.15 0.01
C LYS A 678 4.65 36.52 -0.01
N ILE A 679 3.79 35.64 -0.52
CA ILE A 679 2.33 35.90 -0.64
C ILE A 679 1.69 36.07 0.74
N TRP A 680 2.06 35.23 1.71
CA TRP A 680 1.47 35.26 3.05
C TRP A 680 2.05 36.34 3.97
N ALA A 681 3.10 37.05 3.56
CA ALA A 681 3.71 38.13 4.33
C ALA A 681 2.75 39.30 4.57
N ASP A 682 1.91 39.62 3.58
CA ASP A 682 0.92 40.70 3.69
C ASP A 682 -0.37 40.24 4.39
N ALA A 683 -0.51 38.93 4.61
CA ALA A 683 -1.68 38.31 5.22
C ALA A 683 -1.51 37.98 6.72
N HIS A 684 -0.38 38.32 7.32
CA HIS A 684 -0.12 38.22 8.77
C HIS A 684 0.51 39.53 9.23
#